data_AF-A0A926F1U9-F1
#
_entry.id   AF-A0A926F1U9-F1
#
_cell.length_a   1.000
_cell.length_b   1.000
_cell.length_c   1.000
_cell.angle_alpha   90.00
_cell.angle_beta   90.00
_cell.angle_gamma   90.00
#
_symmetry.space_group_name_H-M   'P 1'
#
loop_
_entity.id
_entity.type
_entity.pdbx_description
1 polymer ?
#
loop_
_entity_poly.entity_id
_entity_poly.type
_entity_poly.pdbx_seq_one_letter_code
_entity_poly.pdbx_strand_id
1 'polypeptide(L)'
;MKTKYLLPVLAGLALASCNTEDDFSGTSPKNNYSPITFSVSRDGAVDPLTRATIDGSVVNFDMTDVISMFHGMTMGNGSPDYSITAVGENAIFKGEGVDGALVFKTQSMVNPGKAILVYPADTAFNYVTDGNISIRVPVSQNEKTKLVQPYMSDVMDIATYDGTAADNSAGYGRNYDVPLKKVGSLLRIHIDAANKELVNNIQDVAPIKFQGITIDAGANKFNTSVKVVPGAAKPKLAEEGGVANSDVDRYDHLVNVAELEDGATKVQTITSTDVQDNVASVTLLPHVADVDLTGATSAITVQTNYGSVKVSYDAGQVAATNPLKRRNDDGTPDVAGSEANLNTALVEILNGTWKENTTSDNFKGENTGASFQRILSIDMTKLEMDGTIVTNSSELIDVLKVYKALGKTDVTKIELNGTNGRFELTGEALDLLIATNTGGGKIKLNIAKNSNSIVLADAAATLVKLNNEKVEFVDASGTAVKANVILKTGIDWTIDQTFDGSAKMTDIANEGTLKITNTESAADALAMELINAENATVKFGSPKVILGKFTSNAGSEVIVASSQTVQLAGETNLFGTTTNNGIISAAAVVTNLGTINNNFEISVLKGGSGSITNIGTINHLSSAAVTYITNNAGNYSGTGYKGTIILSDRKNEVSVKDDSNIGYIKFTINETKNDQTYTYNPTNDKFNWLIINTEGVTDAQQDVVNIKLTSVPTYLSLQGKTVNVTANISSGLTDLFVDSSMRLLGSNAIKATNIYVADYILHSGYLTGDQKTTYESGCYGVAEDAVTYANGQIRTVGNN
;
A
#
# COMPACT_ATOMS: atom_id res chain seq x y z
N MET A 1 37.87 -3.05 -2.80
CA MET A 1 36.71 -3.79 -2.26
C MET A 1 35.64 -2.79 -1.90
N LYS A 2 34.39 -3.06 -2.28
CA LYS A 2 33.24 -2.15 -2.19
C LYS A 2 32.80 -1.98 -0.73
N THR A 3 32.91 -0.77 -0.18
CA THR A 3 32.25 -0.33 1.05
C THR A 3 30.75 -0.47 0.87
N LYS A 4 30.12 -1.31 1.69
CA LYS A 4 28.68 -1.58 1.68
C LYS A 4 28.13 -1.20 3.06
N TYR A 5 27.12 -0.33 3.05
CA TYR A 5 26.20 0.04 4.14
C TYR A 5 26.65 1.11 5.16
N LEU A 6 26.54 2.38 4.78
CA LEU A 6 25.99 3.42 5.66
C LEU A 6 24.46 3.46 5.42
N LEU A 7 23.67 3.33 6.48
CA LEU A 7 22.19 3.21 6.43
C LEU A 7 21.49 4.53 6.03
N PRO A 8 20.36 4.48 5.28
CA PRO A 8 19.52 5.63 4.93
C PRO A 8 18.25 5.73 5.81
N VAL A 9 18.35 5.75 7.14
CA VAL A 9 17.19 5.97 8.06
C VAL A 9 17.51 6.95 9.22
N LEU A 10 18.64 7.65 9.16
CA LEU A 10 18.92 8.86 9.96
C LEU A 10 18.99 10.08 9.03
N ALA A 11 17.95 10.26 8.21
CA ALA A 11 17.81 11.45 7.39
C ALA A 11 17.41 12.64 8.28
N GLY A 12 18.41 13.27 8.92
CA GLY A 12 18.21 14.46 9.73
C GLY A 12 19.42 14.96 10.52
N LEU A 13 20.49 14.16 10.67
CA LEU A 13 21.69 14.56 11.41
C LEU A 13 22.89 14.54 10.46
N ALA A 14 23.32 15.71 10.03
CA ALA A 14 24.56 15.86 9.29
C ALA A 14 25.71 15.34 10.15
N LEU A 15 26.30 14.21 9.75
CA LEU A 15 27.68 13.89 10.09
C LEU A 15 28.53 15.02 9.50
N ALA A 16 28.90 16.00 10.33
CA ALA A 16 29.82 17.04 9.93
C ALA A 16 31.15 16.38 9.57
N SER A 17 31.36 16.17 8.28
CA SER A 17 32.62 15.73 7.72
C SER A 17 33.69 16.77 8.01
N CYS A 18 34.78 16.30 8.63
CA CYS A 18 36.13 16.84 8.62
C CYS A 18 36.36 18.00 7.62
N ASN A 19 36.65 19.20 8.12
CA ASN A 19 37.27 20.26 7.35
C ASN A 19 38.44 20.83 8.15
N THR A 20 39.66 20.39 7.85
CA THR A 20 40.87 21.23 7.87
C THR A 20 41.95 20.52 7.05
N GLU A 21 42.09 20.95 5.79
CA GLU A 21 43.35 20.83 5.08
C GLU A 21 44.35 21.75 5.77
N ASP A 22 45.37 21.21 6.42
CA ASP A 22 46.57 21.97 6.79
C ASP A 22 47.82 21.34 6.17
N ASP A 23 48.63 22.24 5.62
CA ASP A 23 49.64 22.06 4.58
C ASP A 23 50.93 21.41 5.10
N PHE A 24 51.19 20.14 4.76
CA PHE A 24 52.46 19.47 5.05
C PHE A 24 53.52 19.78 3.98
N SER A 25 54.16 20.95 4.09
CA SER A 25 55.40 21.24 3.35
C SER A 25 56.63 20.79 4.16
N GLY A 26 56.85 19.47 4.22
CA GLY A 26 58.04 18.89 4.86
C GLY A 26 58.21 17.43 4.49
N THR A 27 59.28 17.10 3.77
CA THR A 27 59.58 15.79 3.19
C THR A 27 59.64 14.63 4.21
N SER A 28 58.60 13.81 4.25
CA SER A 28 58.64 12.40 4.64
C SER A 28 57.39 11.67 4.11
N PRO A 29 57.44 10.37 3.75
CA PRO A 29 56.38 9.72 2.98
C PRO A 29 55.06 9.64 3.77
N LYS A 30 53.98 10.07 3.09
CA LYS A 30 52.58 10.01 3.53
C LYS A 30 52.17 8.59 3.94
N ASN A 31 52.14 8.32 5.24
CA ASN A 31 51.18 7.35 5.76
C ASN A 31 49.89 8.14 6.04
N ASN A 32 48.81 7.80 5.33
CA ASN A 32 47.51 8.48 5.38
C ASN A 32 46.74 8.29 6.71
N TYR A 33 47.43 7.94 7.80
CA TYR A 33 46.83 7.66 9.11
C TYR A 33 47.37 8.65 10.14
N SER A 34 46.49 9.11 11.03
CA SER A 34 46.86 9.85 12.23
C SER A 34 47.90 9.05 13.02
N PRO A 35 48.91 9.70 13.61
CA PRO A 35 49.98 9.01 14.34
C PRO A 35 49.54 8.50 15.73
N ILE A 36 48.27 8.66 16.13
CA ILE A 36 47.72 8.07 17.35
C ILE A 36 47.09 6.71 17.05
N THR A 37 47.46 5.68 17.83
CA THR A 37 46.86 4.35 17.76
C THR A 37 46.35 3.90 19.11
N PHE A 38 45.40 2.97 19.12
CA PHE A 38 44.83 2.42 20.35
C PHE A 38 44.90 0.91 20.38
N SER A 39 45.23 0.38 21.57
CA SER A 39 45.00 -1.00 21.96
C SER A 39 43.80 -1.03 22.91
N VAL A 40 42.77 -1.79 22.55
CA VAL A 40 41.46 -1.72 23.21
C VAL A 40 41.06 -3.10 23.72
N SER A 41 40.55 -3.17 24.94
CA SER A 41 40.06 -4.41 25.56
C SER A 41 38.69 -4.21 26.22
N ARG A 42 37.77 -5.18 26.06
CA ARG A 42 36.56 -5.24 26.91
C ARG A 42 36.89 -5.90 28.24
N ASP A 43 36.11 -5.56 29.25
CA ASP A 43 36.15 -6.17 30.57
C ASP A 43 35.94 -7.71 30.52
N GLY A 44 36.78 -8.48 31.23
CA GLY A 44 36.72 -9.96 31.33
C GLY A 44 37.57 -10.78 30.34
N ALA A 45 38.49 -10.15 29.59
CA ALA A 45 39.43 -10.88 28.74
C ALA A 45 40.67 -11.35 29.52
N VAL A 46 41.08 -12.61 29.32
CA VAL A 46 42.11 -13.32 30.11
C VAL A 46 43.54 -12.77 29.91
N ASP A 47 43.74 -11.79 29.03
CA ASP A 47 44.97 -11.00 28.93
C ASP A 47 44.63 -9.58 28.43
N PRO A 48 45.28 -8.51 28.93
CA PRO A 48 44.95 -7.11 28.60
C PRO A 48 45.42 -6.67 27.20
N LEU A 49 45.70 -7.61 26.30
CA LEU A 49 46.30 -7.33 25.00
C LEU A 49 45.63 -8.16 23.91
N THR A 50 45.39 -7.51 22.78
CA THR A 50 44.79 -8.04 21.58
C THR A 50 45.50 -9.31 21.09
N ARG A 51 44.95 -10.48 21.46
CA ARG A 51 45.10 -11.72 20.70
C ARG A 51 43.77 -12.05 20.05
N ALA A 52 43.76 -12.11 18.73
CA ALA A 52 42.72 -12.81 17.97
C ALA A 52 42.91 -14.33 18.20
N THR A 53 42.58 -14.83 19.39
CA THR A 53 42.58 -16.29 19.64
C THR A 53 41.19 -16.83 19.32
N ILE A 54 41.06 -17.42 18.14
CA ILE A 54 39.97 -18.32 17.79
C ILE A 54 40.26 -19.64 18.51
N ASP A 55 39.88 -19.74 19.78
CA ASP A 55 39.54 -21.01 20.42
C ASP A 55 38.85 -20.73 21.77
N GLY A 56 37.56 -21.08 21.88
CA GLY A 56 36.83 -21.00 23.14
C GLY A 56 36.24 -19.62 23.50
N SER A 57 35.12 -19.27 22.87
CA SER A 57 34.03 -18.41 23.38
C SER A 57 34.24 -16.90 23.70
N VAL A 58 35.39 -16.26 23.48
CA VAL A 58 35.48 -14.78 23.57
C VAL A 58 36.41 -14.19 22.49
N VAL A 59 35.83 -13.68 21.40
CA VAL A 59 36.52 -12.74 20.50
C VAL A 59 36.24 -11.33 21.02
N ASN A 60 37.29 -10.59 21.40
CA ASN A 60 37.14 -9.26 22.02
C ASN A 60 36.80 -8.17 20.98
N PHE A 61 37.52 -8.17 19.85
CA PHE A 61 37.30 -7.32 18.68
C PHE A 61 37.85 -8.00 17.42
N ASP A 62 37.31 -7.68 16.25
CA ASP A 62 37.81 -8.13 14.94
C ASP A 62 38.23 -6.97 14.02
N MET A 63 38.83 -7.27 12.86
CA MET A 63 39.29 -6.26 11.89
C MET A 63 38.15 -5.48 11.20
N THR A 64 36.90 -5.92 11.35
CA THR A 64 35.72 -5.23 10.83
C THR A 64 35.09 -4.29 11.86
N ASP A 65 35.48 -4.39 13.13
CA ASP A 65 35.04 -3.48 14.19
C ASP A 65 35.57 -2.06 13.98
N VAL A 66 34.73 -1.11 14.39
CA VAL A 66 34.99 0.33 14.29
C VAL A 66 34.66 1.00 15.63
N ILE A 67 35.54 1.89 16.09
CA ILE A 67 35.40 2.65 17.34
C ILE A 67 35.32 4.14 17.01
N SER A 68 34.46 4.87 17.72
CA SER A 68 34.35 6.33 17.61
C SER A 68 35.06 7.00 18.76
N MET A 69 35.76 8.11 18.51
CA MET A 69 36.40 8.91 19.55
C MET A 69 35.97 10.36 19.48
N PHE A 70 35.44 10.86 20.58
CA PHE A 70 35.18 12.29 20.77
C PHE A 70 36.42 12.89 21.42
N HIS A 71 37.04 13.89 20.80
CA HIS A 71 38.33 14.41 21.23
C HIS A 71 38.42 15.94 21.14
N GLY A 72 39.45 16.53 21.75
CA GLY A 72 39.65 17.98 21.78
C GLY A 72 38.76 18.71 22.80
N MET A 73 38.22 17.99 23.79
CA MET A 73 37.34 18.57 24.79
C MET A 73 38.14 19.30 25.89
N THR A 74 37.59 20.39 26.39
CA THR A 74 38.08 21.10 27.59
C THR A 74 37.09 20.98 28.74
N MET A 75 37.62 20.75 29.95
CA MET A 75 36.83 20.64 31.18
C MET A 75 36.83 21.99 31.92
N GLY A 76 35.66 22.47 32.33
CA GLY A 76 35.56 23.67 33.17
C GLY A 76 36.17 23.41 34.56
N ASN A 77 37.17 24.19 34.97
CA ASN A 77 37.70 24.16 36.34
C ASN A 77 36.77 24.95 37.27
N GLY A 78 36.10 24.30 38.23
CA GLY A 78 35.61 25.02 39.43
C GLY A 78 34.19 24.73 39.98
N SER A 79 33.49 23.66 39.58
CA SER A 79 32.23 23.25 40.22
C SER A 79 32.16 21.71 40.26
N PRO A 80 31.44 21.06 41.20
CA PRO A 80 31.22 19.60 41.16
C PRO A 80 30.65 19.12 39.81
N ASP A 81 30.03 20.01 39.04
CA ASP A 81 29.58 19.79 37.67
C ASP A 81 30.69 20.08 36.66
N TYR A 82 31.50 19.07 36.39
CA TYR A 82 32.47 19.02 35.31
C TYR A 82 31.75 19.09 33.94
N SER A 83 31.52 20.30 33.43
CA SER A 83 30.89 20.52 32.11
C SER A 83 31.94 20.60 30.98
N ILE A 84 31.60 20.05 29.82
CA ILE A 84 32.42 20.14 28.60
C ILE A 84 32.21 21.54 28.02
N THR A 85 33.29 22.32 27.91
CA THR A 85 33.24 23.77 27.64
C THR A 85 33.59 24.16 26.20
N ALA A 86 34.04 23.22 25.36
CA ALA A 86 34.42 23.46 23.96
C ALA A 86 33.96 22.34 23.02
N VAL A 87 33.86 22.67 21.73
CA VAL A 87 33.45 21.75 20.64
C VAL A 87 34.53 20.70 20.41
N GLY A 88 34.25 19.45 20.80
CA GLY A 88 35.06 18.29 20.42
C GLY A 88 34.73 17.80 19.01
N GLU A 89 35.70 17.19 18.35
CA GLU A 89 35.53 16.54 17.04
C GLU A 89 35.38 15.02 17.22
N ASN A 90 34.79 14.35 16.21
CA ASN A 90 34.65 12.90 16.20
C ASN A 90 35.61 12.26 15.18
N ALA A 91 36.41 11.31 15.63
CA ALA A 91 37.29 10.51 14.80
C ALA A 91 36.85 9.04 14.80
N ILE A 92 36.91 8.40 13.63
CA ILE A 92 36.54 6.99 13.43
C ILE A 92 37.80 6.15 13.30
N PHE A 93 37.92 5.10 14.11
CA PHE A 93 39.04 4.18 14.12
C PHE A 93 38.63 2.81 13.62
N LYS A 94 39.45 2.21 12.76
CA LYS A 94 39.25 0.87 12.21
C LYS A 94 40.31 -0.09 12.74
N GLY A 95 39.92 -1.32 13.02
CA GLY A 95 40.85 -2.37 13.43
C GLY A 95 41.78 -2.77 12.29
N GLU A 96 43.09 -2.81 12.57
CA GLU A 96 44.12 -3.32 11.66
C GLU A 96 44.99 -4.35 12.40
N GLY A 97 45.26 -5.48 11.75
CA GLY A 97 46.24 -6.46 12.27
C GLY A 97 47.67 -5.96 12.06
N VAL A 98 48.43 -5.78 13.14
CA VAL A 98 49.84 -5.38 13.14
C VAL A 98 50.59 -6.32 14.08
N ASP A 99 51.63 -7.01 13.59
CA ASP A 99 52.53 -7.86 14.38
C ASP A 99 51.84 -8.91 15.28
N GLY A 100 50.71 -9.46 14.83
CA GLY A 100 49.93 -10.45 15.57
C GLY A 100 48.96 -9.89 16.61
N ALA A 101 48.86 -8.56 16.72
CA ALA A 101 47.92 -7.83 17.54
C ALA A 101 46.91 -7.02 16.68
N LEU A 102 45.73 -6.76 17.21
CA LEU A 102 44.74 -5.84 16.61
C LEU A 102 44.97 -4.45 17.19
N VAL A 103 45.14 -3.44 16.32
CA VAL A 103 45.34 -2.04 16.70
C VAL A 103 44.32 -1.18 15.95
N PHE A 104 43.72 -0.22 16.64
CA PHE A 104 42.76 0.71 16.04
C PHE A 104 43.47 1.96 15.51
N LYS A 105 43.30 2.26 14.22
CA LYS A 105 43.88 3.44 13.54
C LYS A 105 42.82 4.32 12.90
N THR A 106 43.08 5.62 12.84
CA THR A 106 42.21 6.60 12.15
C THR A 106 42.97 7.37 11.08
N GLN A 107 42.26 7.88 10.07
CA GLN A 107 42.79 8.83 9.09
C GLN A 107 42.48 10.29 9.47
N SER A 108 41.66 10.50 10.51
CA SER A 108 41.29 11.82 11.01
C SER A 108 42.34 12.36 11.99
N MET A 109 42.65 13.65 11.92
CA MET A 109 43.43 14.29 12.98
C MET A 109 42.67 14.24 14.30
N VAL A 110 43.39 13.91 15.37
CA VAL A 110 42.86 13.90 16.73
C VAL A 110 43.41 15.12 17.45
N ASN A 111 42.55 16.00 17.95
CA ASN A 111 42.97 17.20 18.68
C ASN A 111 43.42 16.86 20.12
N PRO A 112 44.45 17.55 20.65
CA PRO A 112 44.88 17.39 22.04
C PRO A 112 43.78 17.89 23.01
N GLY A 113 43.78 17.37 24.22
CA GLY A 113 42.75 17.64 25.24
C GLY A 113 42.11 16.36 25.76
N LYS A 114 40.88 16.47 26.30
CA LYS A 114 40.13 15.30 26.78
C LYS A 114 39.49 14.54 25.63
N ALA A 115 39.44 13.22 25.74
CA ALA A 115 38.82 12.33 24.76
C ALA A 115 38.06 11.15 25.39
N ILE A 116 37.06 10.62 24.69
CA ILE A 116 36.30 9.42 25.10
C ILE A 116 36.12 8.52 23.88
N LEU A 117 36.44 7.23 24.02
CA LEU A 117 36.18 6.19 23.02
C LEU A 117 34.84 5.51 23.31
N VAL A 118 34.09 5.19 22.25
CA VAL A 118 32.84 4.43 22.35
C VAL A 118 32.78 3.36 21.27
N TYR A 119 32.29 2.20 21.67
CA TYR A 119 32.07 1.06 20.80
C TYR A 119 30.62 0.56 20.90
N PRO A 120 29.98 0.22 19.77
CA PRO A 120 30.48 0.37 18.40
C PRO A 120 30.39 1.83 17.92
N ALA A 121 31.09 2.16 16.84
CA ALA A 121 31.13 3.53 16.32
C ALA A 121 29.77 4.10 15.88
N ASP A 122 28.79 3.24 15.60
CA ASP A 122 27.43 3.62 15.21
C ASP A 122 26.55 4.09 16.39
N THR A 123 27.10 4.13 17.60
CA THR A 123 26.42 4.71 18.78
C THR A 123 26.28 6.22 18.55
N ALA A 124 25.06 6.71 18.30
CA ALA A 124 24.84 8.10 17.88
C ALA A 124 25.14 9.11 19.00
N PHE A 125 26.19 9.90 18.83
CA PHE A 125 26.43 11.10 19.62
C PHE A 125 25.74 12.29 18.94
N ASN A 126 24.78 12.88 19.63
CA ASN A 126 24.34 14.23 19.29
C ASN A 126 25.08 15.19 20.21
N TYR A 127 25.90 16.07 19.63
CA TYR A 127 26.18 17.34 20.25
C TYR A 127 24.88 18.15 20.19
N VAL A 128 24.09 18.06 21.25
CA VAL A 128 23.03 19.04 21.48
C VAL A 128 23.74 20.35 21.84
N THR A 129 23.19 21.49 21.44
CA THR A 129 23.66 22.86 21.72
C THR A 129 24.02 23.16 23.19
N ASP A 130 23.77 22.21 24.10
CA ASP A 130 23.93 22.29 25.54
C ASP A 130 25.24 21.66 26.07
N GLY A 131 26.17 21.24 25.18
CA GLY A 131 27.54 20.87 25.55
C GLY A 131 27.73 19.52 26.26
N ASN A 132 26.82 18.54 26.07
CA ASN A 132 26.88 17.25 26.78
C ASN A 132 27.05 16.04 25.83
N ILE A 133 27.84 15.05 26.25
CA ILE A 133 27.98 13.75 25.57
C ILE A 133 26.83 12.82 25.99
N SER A 134 26.15 12.20 25.01
CA SER A 134 25.09 11.23 25.29
C SER A 134 25.26 9.94 24.49
N ILE A 135 25.00 8.80 25.14
CA ILE A 135 24.93 7.46 24.55
C ILE A 135 23.47 7.15 24.29
N ARG A 136 23.13 6.65 23.10
CA ARG A 136 21.74 6.38 22.67
C ARG A 136 21.53 4.95 22.20
N VAL A 137 20.34 4.41 22.45
CA VAL A 137 19.89 3.11 21.93
C VAL A 137 18.51 3.31 21.29
N PRO A 138 18.26 2.78 20.09
CA PRO A 138 16.96 2.92 19.44
C PRO A 138 15.87 2.15 20.19
N VAL A 139 14.66 2.70 20.13
CA VAL A 139 13.44 2.07 20.69
C VAL A 139 13.17 0.72 20.03
N SER A 140 13.41 0.62 18.72
CA SER A 140 13.25 -0.61 17.95
C SER A 140 14.60 -1.19 17.59
N GLN A 141 14.80 -2.43 18.03
CA GLN A 141 16.07 -3.14 17.96
C GLN A 141 15.95 -4.37 17.05
N ASN A 142 17.09 -4.86 16.57
CA ASN A 142 17.25 -6.07 15.76
C ASN A 142 18.65 -6.64 15.98
N GLU A 143 18.99 -7.74 15.30
CA GLU A 143 20.29 -8.41 15.44
C GLU A 143 21.47 -7.44 15.27
N LYS A 144 21.36 -6.50 14.33
CA LYS A 144 22.40 -5.50 14.06
C LYS A 144 22.51 -4.45 15.15
N THR A 145 21.40 -4.06 15.80
CA THR A 145 21.44 -3.12 16.93
C THR A 145 21.82 -3.81 18.24
N LYS A 146 21.79 -5.14 18.35
CA LYS A 146 22.29 -5.88 19.52
C LYS A 146 23.80 -6.01 19.56
N LEU A 147 24.46 -6.05 18.39
CA LEU A 147 25.91 -5.88 18.29
C LEU A 147 26.38 -4.52 18.85
N VAL A 148 25.44 -3.65 19.22
CA VAL A 148 25.60 -2.30 19.81
C VAL A 148 25.36 -2.29 21.32
N GLN A 149 25.68 -3.35 22.07
CA GLN A 149 25.77 -3.18 23.53
C GLN A 149 26.85 -2.10 23.77
N PRO A 150 26.53 -0.88 24.23
CA PRO A 150 27.48 0.21 24.20
C PRO A 150 28.54 0.01 25.28
N TYR A 151 29.79 0.19 24.87
CA TYR A 151 30.96 0.29 25.74
C TYR A 151 31.58 1.67 25.58
N MET A 152 32.15 2.21 26.65
CA MET A 152 32.86 3.49 26.63
C MET A 152 34.18 3.39 27.39
N SER A 153 35.17 4.19 27.01
CA SER A 153 36.33 4.41 27.86
C SER A 153 35.99 5.36 29.00
N ASP A 154 36.84 5.36 30.02
CA ASP A 154 36.97 6.54 30.87
C ASP A 154 37.54 7.74 30.09
N VAL A 155 37.56 8.93 30.68
CA VAL A 155 38.01 10.15 30.00
C VAL A 155 39.53 10.12 29.85
N MET A 156 40.01 10.15 28.62
CA MET A 156 41.42 10.10 28.29
C MET A 156 42.02 11.49 28.17
N ASP A 157 43.28 11.63 28.57
CA ASP A 157 44.14 12.79 28.34
C ASP A 157 45.02 12.59 27.10
N ILE A 158 44.73 13.32 26.03
CA ILE A 158 45.54 13.36 24.82
C ILE A 158 46.49 14.55 24.89
N ALA A 159 47.78 14.28 25.03
CA ALA A 159 48.82 15.31 25.10
C ALA A 159 49.05 16.02 23.75
N THR A 160 49.56 17.25 23.80
CA THR A 160 50.01 18.00 22.61
C THR A 160 51.18 17.29 21.91
N TYR A 161 51.29 17.49 20.60
CA TYR A 161 52.42 16.97 19.82
C TYR A 161 53.75 17.52 20.34
N ASP A 162 54.70 16.63 20.63
CA ASP A 162 56.10 16.99 20.83
C ASP A 162 56.97 16.32 19.75
N GLY A 163 57.28 17.07 18.69
CA GLY A 163 58.14 16.60 17.60
C GLY A 163 59.63 16.48 17.96
N THR A 164 60.01 16.72 19.22
CA THR A 164 61.41 16.71 19.70
C THR A 164 61.73 15.60 20.69
N ALA A 165 60.72 14.88 21.19
CA ALA A 165 60.91 13.76 22.10
C ALA A 165 61.51 12.54 21.37
N ALA A 166 62.60 11.97 21.92
CA ALA A 166 63.30 10.81 21.35
C ALA A 166 62.51 9.49 21.51
N ASP A 167 61.54 9.47 22.42
CA ASP A 167 60.58 8.40 22.63
C ASP A 167 59.17 8.98 22.50
N ASN A 168 58.33 8.37 21.67
CA ASN A 168 56.90 8.68 21.50
C ASN A 168 56.07 8.38 22.78
N SER A 169 56.51 8.87 23.94
CA SER A 169 55.95 8.57 25.27
C SER A 169 54.75 9.45 25.65
N ALA A 170 54.47 10.51 24.89
CA ALA A 170 53.30 11.37 25.04
C ALA A 170 52.84 11.96 23.69
N GLY A 171 51.53 11.96 23.42
CA GLY A 171 50.92 12.64 22.27
C GLY A 171 50.93 11.81 20.96
N TYR A 172 51.11 12.50 19.83
CA TYR A 172 51.07 11.91 18.48
C TYR A 172 52.26 10.97 18.26
N GLY A 173 51.99 9.65 18.17
CA GLY A 173 52.99 8.58 18.08
C GLY A 173 52.88 7.53 19.18
N ARG A 174 52.15 7.83 20.28
CA ARG A 174 51.87 6.89 21.39
C ARG A 174 50.76 5.91 21.01
N ASN A 175 50.93 4.65 21.42
CA ASN A 175 49.84 3.69 21.50
C ASN A 175 49.19 3.81 22.88
N TYR A 176 47.90 4.13 22.93
CA TYR A 176 47.15 4.24 24.19
C TYR A 176 46.42 2.93 24.48
N ASP A 177 46.57 2.45 25.73
CA ASP A 177 45.90 1.25 26.21
C ASP A 177 44.59 1.62 26.92
N VAL A 178 43.46 1.23 26.33
CA VAL A 178 42.16 1.72 26.78
C VAL A 178 41.22 0.55 27.08
N PRO A 179 40.94 0.28 28.36
CA PRO A 179 39.87 -0.64 28.73
C PRO A 179 38.52 0.05 28.48
N LEU A 180 37.57 -0.67 27.86
CA LEU A 180 36.21 -0.16 27.69
C LEU A 180 35.27 -0.74 28.75
N LYS A 181 34.65 0.18 29.49
CA LYS A 181 33.59 -0.06 30.46
C LYS A 181 32.29 -0.36 29.76
N LYS A 182 31.61 -1.43 30.18
CA LYS A 182 30.27 -1.77 29.71
C LYS A 182 29.27 -0.73 30.22
N VAL A 183 28.58 -0.04 29.31
CA VAL A 183 27.58 0.98 29.66
C VAL A 183 26.17 0.41 29.57
N GLY A 184 25.81 -0.19 28.44
CA GLY A 184 24.48 -0.76 28.29
C GLY A 184 24.39 -2.15 28.88
N SER A 185 23.22 -2.46 29.43
CA SER A 185 22.88 -3.79 29.91
C SER A 185 22.24 -4.62 28.80
N LEU A 186 22.48 -5.93 28.81
CA LEU A 186 21.84 -6.85 27.88
C LEU A 186 20.79 -7.68 28.61
N LEU A 187 19.54 -7.61 28.17
CA LEU A 187 18.46 -8.48 28.62
C LEU A 187 18.22 -9.57 27.58
N ARG A 188 18.39 -10.83 27.99
CA ARG A 188 18.06 -12.02 27.20
C ARG A 188 16.85 -12.71 27.80
N ILE A 189 15.77 -12.78 27.04
CA ILE A 189 14.52 -13.43 27.41
C ILE A 189 14.42 -14.73 26.62
N HIS A 190 14.54 -15.85 27.32
CA HIS A 190 14.27 -17.18 26.76
C HIS A 190 12.76 -17.41 26.78
N ILE A 191 12.17 -17.58 25.61
CA ILE A 191 10.73 -17.76 25.47
C ILE A 191 10.42 -19.25 25.68
N ASP A 192 9.75 -19.56 26.77
CA ASP A 192 9.23 -20.89 27.05
C ASP A 192 7.72 -20.91 26.77
N ALA A 193 7.33 -21.64 25.74
CA ALA A 193 5.95 -21.65 25.24
C ALA A 193 5.29 -22.99 25.54
N ALA A 194 4.33 -22.97 26.48
CA ALA A 194 3.44 -24.09 26.74
C ALA A 194 2.46 -24.28 25.57
N ASN A 195 2.04 -25.52 25.34
CA ASN A 195 1.07 -25.91 24.33
C ASN A 195 1.51 -25.62 22.87
N LYS A 196 2.80 -25.36 22.61
CA LYS A 196 3.31 -25.10 21.25
C LYS A 196 3.19 -26.32 20.34
N GLU A 197 3.17 -27.52 20.91
CA GLU A 197 2.95 -28.78 20.21
C GLU A 197 1.58 -28.89 19.56
N LEU A 198 0.56 -28.16 20.06
CA LEU A 198 -0.76 -28.08 19.40
C LEU A 198 -0.67 -27.47 17.99
N VAL A 199 0.34 -26.62 17.77
CA VAL A 199 0.62 -26.01 16.46
C VAL A 199 1.69 -26.79 15.72
N ASN A 200 2.81 -27.10 16.38
CA ASN A 200 3.97 -27.72 15.74
C ASN A 200 3.73 -29.14 15.22
N ASN A 201 2.70 -29.82 15.72
CA ASN A 201 2.34 -31.17 15.27
C ASN A 201 1.30 -31.18 14.12
N ILE A 202 0.85 -30.01 13.65
CA ILE A 202 -0.07 -29.93 12.51
C ILE A 202 0.70 -30.24 11.23
N GLN A 203 0.22 -31.22 10.46
CA GLN A 203 0.85 -31.61 9.20
C GLN A 203 0.78 -30.48 8.16
N ASP A 204 1.88 -30.29 7.42
CA ASP A 204 2.00 -29.33 6.32
C ASP A 204 1.70 -27.87 6.75
N VAL A 205 2.00 -27.53 8.01
CA VAL A 205 1.91 -26.18 8.59
C VAL A 205 3.27 -25.82 9.17
N ALA A 206 3.74 -24.59 8.93
CA ALA A 206 5.02 -24.17 9.48
C ALA A 206 4.98 -24.14 11.03
N PRO A 207 6.03 -24.61 11.74
CA PRO A 207 6.07 -24.55 13.20
C PRO A 207 6.06 -23.10 13.70
N ILE A 208 5.69 -22.92 14.97
CA ILE A 208 5.76 -21.62 15.64
C ILE A 208 7.20 -21.09 15.57
N LYS A 209 7.32 -19.88 15.01
CA LYS A 209 8.55 -19.11 15.00
C LYS A 209 8.30 -17.79 15.73
N PHE A 210 9.09 -17.53 16.76
CA PHE A 210 9.13 -16.23 17.40
C PHE A 210 9.90 -15.25 16.52
N GLN A 211 9.31 -14.08 16.28
CA GLN A 211 9.81 -13.08 15.34
C GLN A 211 10.16 -11.76 16.01
N GLY A 212 9.67 -11.53 17.23
CA GLY A 212 10.00 -10.33 17.98
C GLY A 212 9.38 -10.29 19.37
N ILE A 213 9.79 -9.28 20.13
CA ILE A 213 9.29 -8.98 21.47
C ILE A 213 9.06 -7.48 21.61
N THR A 214 8.02 -7.12 22.35
CA THR A 214 7.76 -5.76 22.82
C THR A 214 7.66 -5.80 24.34
N ILE A 215 8.50 -5.02 25.02
CA ILE A 215 8.47 -4.85 26.47
C ILE A 215 7.88 -3.47 26.75
N ASP A 216 6.75 -3.45 27.47
CA ASP A 216 6.01 -2.26 27.87
C ASP A 216 6.06 -2.14 29.39
N ALA A 217 6.64 -1.06 29.90
CA ALA A 217 6.70 -0.79 31.35
C ALA A 217 5.43 -0.13 31.90
N GLY A 218 4.40 0.08 31.07
CA GLY A 218 3.15 0.76 31.42
C GLY A 218 3.29 2.27 31.66
N ALA A 219 4.51 2.81 31.57
CA ALA A 219 4.85 4.21 31.75
C ALA A 219 6.21 4.51 31.07
N ASN A 220 6.51 5.79 30.81
CA ASN A 220 7.78 6.24 30.22
C ASN A 220 8.98 6.00 31.15
N LYS A 221 9.51 4.78 31.13
CA LYS A 221 10.51 4.31 32.09
C LYS A 221 11.78 3.79 31.45
N PHE A 222 11.80 3.47 30.15
CA PHE A 222 13.04 3.06 29.50
C PHE A 222 13.86 4.27 29.05
N ASN A 223 15.13 4.34 29.45
CA ASN A 223 16.06 5.33 28.94
C ASN A 223 16.44 5.02 27.49
N THR A 224 16.26 5.98 26.58
CA THR A 224 16.76 5.90 25.17
C THR A 224 18.04 6.68 24.96
N SER A 225 18.42 7.48 25.96
CA SER A 225 19.70 8.16 26.05
C SER A 225 20.18 8.22 27.49
N VAL A 226 21.49 8.25 27.71
CA VAL A 226 22.12 8.57 28.99
C VAL A 226 23.23 9.57 28.73
N LYS A 227 23.40 10.53 29.63
CA LYS A 227 24.44 11.56 29.54
C LYS A 227 25.67 11.11 30.32
N VAL A 228 26.85 11.36 29.75
CA VAL A 228 28.14 11.06 30.37
C VAL A 228 28.60 12.27 31.17
N VAL A 229 28.91 12.07 32.46
CA VAL A 229 29.45 13.11 33.35
C VAL A 229 30.89 12.74 33.74
N PRO A 230 31.90 13.44 33.19
CA PRO A 230 33.30 13.23 33.56
C PRO A 230 33.55 13.46 35.05
N GLY A 231 34.45 12.68 35.64
CA GLY A 231 34.86 12.81 37.02
C GLY A 231 36.19 13.53 37.22
N ALA A 232 36.53 13.75 38.51
CA ALA A 232 37.82 14.31 38.95
C ALA A 232 38.83 13.24 39.39
N ALA A 233 38.33 12.05 39.76
CA ALA A 233 39.13 10.98 40.32
C ALA A 233 39.79 10.16 39.21
N LYS A 234 40.95 9.57 39.50
CA LYS A 234 41.51 8.51 38.66
C LYS A 234 40.57 7.29 38.70
N PRO A 235 40.44 6.53 37.60
CA PRO A 235 39.73 5.26 37.64
C PRO A 235 40.46 4.30 38.59
N LYS A 236 39.75 3.33 39.19
CA LYS A 236 40.33 2.46 40.24
C LYS A 236 41.53 1.64 39.74
N LEU A 237 41.53 1.29 38.45
CA LEU A 237 42.65 0.66 37.75
C LEU A 237 43.94 1.50 37.70
N ALA A 238 43.86 2.81 37.96
CA ALA A 238 44.99 3.74 38.02
C ALA A 238 45.38 4.13 39.48
N GLU A 239 44.89 3.38 40.48
CA GLU A 239 45.24 3.53 41.90
C GLU A 239 46.14 2.37 42.41
N GLU A 240 47.06 2.64 43.36
CA GLU A 240 47.89 1.62 43.99
C GLU A 240 47.00 0.60 44.76
N GLY A 241 46.88 -0.62 44.22
CA GLY A 241 46.03 -1.69 44.75
C GLY A 241 44.90 -2.16 43.82
N GLY A 242 44.68 -1.49 42.69
CA GLY A 242 43.70 -1.88 41.67
C GLY A 242 44.24 -2.86 40.60
N VAL A 243 45.55 -2.85 40.37
CA VAL A 243 46.29 -3.74 39.43
C VAL A 243 47.68 -4.06 40.01
N ALA A 244 48.45 -4.96 39.38
CA ALA A 244 49.85 -5.18 39.77
C ALA A 244 50.63 -3.85 39.67
N ASN A 245 51.46 -3.52 40.68
CA ASN A 245 52.17 -2.23 40.80
C ASN A 245 52.97 -1.80 39.54
N SER A 246 53.33 -2.72 38.64
CA SER A 246 54.03 -2.42 37.39
C SER A 246 53.16 -1.76 36.31
N ASP A 247 51.83 -1.81 36.45
CA ASP A 247 50.89 -1.48 35.38
C ASP A 247 50.11 -0.17 35.64
N VAL A 248 50.30 0.46 36.80
CA VAL A 248 49.60 1.71 37.20
C VAL A 248 49.96 2.87 36.26
N ASP A 249 51.23 2.98 35.85
CA ASP A 249 51.69 4.02 34.94
C ASP A 249 51.13 3.86 33.51
N ARG A 250 50.66 2.66 33.15
CA ARG A 250 50.07 2.38 31.82
C ARG A 250 48.74 3.13 31.63
N TYR A 251 48.01 3.35 32.71
CA TYR A 251 46.67 3.95 32.72
C TYR A 251 46.64 5.37 33.31
N ASP A 252 47.81 6.00 33.43
CA ASP A 252 48.00 7.36 33.95
C ASP A 252 47.24 8.45 33.18
N HIS A 253 46.96 8.18 31.90
CA HIS A 253 46.24 9.01 30.96
C HIS A 253 44.71 8.93 31.09
N LEU A 254 44.18 8.16 32.04
CA LEU A 254 42.73 7.99 32.24
C LEU A 254 42.25 8.75 33.49
N VAL A 255 41.09 9.38 33.36
CA VAL A 255 40.31 10.02 34.43
C VAL A 255 38.92 9.39 34.42
N ASN A 256 38.43 8.96 35.59
CA ASN A 256 37.18 8.24 35.70
C ASN A 256 36.01 9.06 35.14
N VAL A 257 35.07 8.42 34.48
CA VAL A 257 33.72 8.97 34.32
C VAL A 257 33.02 8.87 35.67
N ALA A 258 32.83 10.00 36.36
CA ALA A 258 32.28 10.03 37.71
C ALA A 258 30.88 9.40 37.76
N GLU A 259 29.99 9.81 36.85
CA GLU A 259 28.59 9.38 36.87
C GLU A 259 27.99 9.33 35.45
N LEU A 260 26.88 8.60 35.33
CA LEU A 260 25.95 8.74 34.22
C LEU A 260 24.71 9.47 34.73
N GLU A 261 24.09 10.28 33.88
CA GLU A 261 22.80 10.87 34.17
C GLU A 261 21.72 10.21 33.29
N ASP A 262 20.55 9.99 33.89
CA ASP A 262 19.35 9.60 33.14
C ASP A 262 19.11 10.61 32.00
N GLY A 263 18.85 10.11 30.79
CA GLY A 263 18.55 11.00 29.67
C GLY A 263 17.26 11.77 29.85
N ALA A 264 17.16 12.93 29.19
CA ALA A 264 15.99 13.79 29.23
C ALA A 264 14.71 13.14 28.63
N THR A 265 14.84 12.08 27.84
CA THR A 265 13.73 11.41 27.16
C THR A 265 13.65 9.93 27.55
N LYS A 266 12.53 9.54 28.15
CA LYS A 266 12.18 8.16 28.48
C LYS A 266 11.01 7.70 27.63
N VAL A 267 10.98 6.42 27.26
CA VAL A 267 9.91 5.82 26.47
C VAL A 267 9.20 4.73 27.25
N GLN A 268 7.94 4.48 26.89
CA GLN A 268 7.13 3.45 27.52
C GLN A 268 7.49 2.04 27.07
N THR A 269 7.86 1.88 25.80
CA THR A 269 8.08 0.59 25.18
C THR A 269 9.47 0.49 24.55
N ILE A 270 10.04 -0.70 24.56
CA ILE A 270 11.18 -1.09 23.71
C ILE A 270 10.78 -2.34 22.95
N THR A 271 11.15 -2.41 21.67
CA THR A 271 10.88 -3.56 20.80
C THR A 271 12.16 -4.16 20.25
N SER A 272 12.15 -5.46 19.98
CA SER A 272 13.25 -6.15 19.30
C SER A 272 12.74 -7.22 18.37
N THR A 273 13.27 -7.28 17.15
CA THR A 273 13.09 -8.41 16.22
C THR A 273 14.25 -9.40 16.27
N ASP A 274 15.22 -9.20 17.16
CA ASP A 274 16.31 -10.14 17.37
C ASP A 274 15.84 -11.32 18.21
N VAL A 275 15.40 -12.37 17.52
CA VAL A 275 15.03 -13.64 18.14
C VAL A 275 15.77 -14.77 17.45
N GLN A 276 16.67 -15.41 18.18
CA GLN A 276 17.45 -16.56 17.74
C GLN A 276 17.29 -17.68 18.75
N ASP A 277 16.99 -18.90 18.29
CA ASP A 277 16.79 -20.09 19.14
C ASP A 277 15.83 -19.85 20.33
N ASN A 278 14.73 -19.14 20.06
CA ASN A 278 13.72 -18.72 21.05
C ASN A 278 14.23 -17.75 22.12
N VAL A 279 15.37 -17.10 21.91
CA VAL A 279 15.94 -16.08 22.80
C VAL A 279 15.77 -14.71 22.16
N ALA A 280 14.90 -13.90 22.75
CA ALA A 280 14.79 -12.49 22.40
C ALA A 280 15.84 -11.68 23.16
N SER A 281 16.51 -10.76 22.48
CA SER A 281 17.56 -9.94 23.09
C SER A 281 17.28 -8.45 22.94
N VAL A 282 17.49 -7.71 24.02
CA VAL A 282 17.23 -6.27 24.12
C VAL A 282 18.38 -5.61 24.87
N THR A 283 18.93 -4.53 24.31
CA THR A 283 19.87 -3.64 25.00
C THR A 283 19.09 -2.58 25.78
N LEU A 284 19.44 -2.40 27.06
CA LEU A 284 18.87 -1.42 27.98
C LEU A 284 19.94 -0.42 28.40
N LEU A 285 19.60 0.86 28.45
CA LEU A 285 20.50 1.88 29.00
C LEU A 285 20.37 1.97 30.53
N PRO A 286 21.46 2.39 31.22
CA PRO A 286 21.52 2.62 32.66
C PRO A 286 20.36 3.44 33.21
N HIS A 287 19.86 3.05 34.39
CA HIS A 287 19.05 3.87 35.28
C HIS A 287 19.86 4.25 36.52
N VAL A 288 20.00 5.55 36.77
CA VAL A 288 20.76 6.04 37.94
C VAL A 288 19.89 6.31 39.16
N ALA A 289 18.60 6.52 38.97
CA ALA A 289 17.60 6.56 40.03
C ALA A 289 16.75 5.29 40.03
N ASP A 290 16.31 4.87 41.21
CA ASP A 290 15.42 3.72 41.35
C ASP A 290 14.10 3.97 40.58
N VAL A 291 13.76 3.01 39.73
CA VAL A 291 12.54 2.95 38.96
C VAL A 291 11.40 2.41 39.82
N ASP A 292 10.31 3.18 39.89
CA ASP A 292 9.03 2.76 40.46
C ASP A 292 8.01 2.47 39.34
N LEU A 293 7.43 1.27 39.37
CA LEU A 293 6.34 0.80 38.50
C LEU A 293 5.03 0.58 39.27
N THR A 294 4.87 1.15 40.47
CA THR A 294 3.63 1.07 41.24
C THR A 294 2.47 1.65 40.44
N GLY A 295 1.40 0.87 40.29
CA GLY A 295 0.21 1.25 39.51
C GLY A 295 0.37 1.17 37.98
N ALA A 296 1.53 0.76 37.46
CA ALA A 296 1.76 0.61 36.02
C ALA A 296 1.14 -0.70 35.49
N THR A 297 0.62 -0.65 34.25
CA THR A 297 0.04 -1.82 33.55
C THR A 297 1.05 -2.43 32.58
N SER A 298 2.20 -2.89 33.10
CA SER A 298 3.27 -3.44 32.26
C SER A 298 2.80 -4.65 31.46
N ALA A 299 3.42 -4.89 30.30
CA ALA A 299 3.16 -6.06 29.49
C ALA A 299 4.38 -6.47 28.67
N ILE A 300 4.47 -7.75 28.35
CA ILE A 300 5.42 -8.27 27.36
C ILE A 300 4.62 -8.96 26.26
N THR A 301 4.80 -8.53 25.01
CA THR A 301 4.15 -9.14 23.85
C THR A 301 5.19 -9.85 23.01
N VAL A 302 4.97 -11.13 22.74
CA VAL A 302 5.82 -11.96 21.88
C VAL A 302 5.13 -12.11 20.52
N GLN A 303 5.79 -11.66 19.46
CA GLN A 303 5.30 -11.79 18.09
C GLN A 303 5.70 -13.15 17.51
N THR A 304 4.76 -13.80 16.82
CA THR A 304 4.95 -15.06 16.11
C THR A 304 4.57 -14.91 14.63
N ASN A 305 4.80 -15.95 13.84
CA ASN A 305 4.31 -16.06 12.46
C ASN A 305 2.77 -16.17 12.33
N TYR A 306 2.03 -16.38 13.43
CA TYR A 306 0.56 -16.55 13.40
C TYR A 306 -0.20 -15.56 14.29
N GLY A 307 0.44 -14.46 14.68
CA GLY A 307 -0.12 -13.49 15.62
C GLY A 307 0.80 -13.25 16.81
N SER A 308 0.26 -12.88 17.96
CA SER A 308 1.05 -12.53 19.15
C SER A 308 0.51 -13.11 20.44
N VAL A 309 1.38 -13.31 21.44
CA VAL A 309 0.98 -13.67 22.79
C VAL A 309 1.36 -12.54 23.73
N LYS A 310 0.38 -11.97 24.44
CA LYS A 310 0.58 -10.90 25.41
C LYS A 310 0.51 -11.42 26.84
N VAL A 311 1.58 -11.16 27.60
CA VAL A 311 1.65 -11.36 29.04
C VAL A 311 1.49 -10.00 29.71
N SER A 312 0.40 -9.80 30.44
CA SER A 312 0.13 -8.52 31.13
C SER A 312 0.38 -8.64 32.62
N TYR A 313 0.67 -7.51 33.25
CA TYR A 313 0.77 -7.38 34.70
C TYR A 313 -0.53 -7.83 35.39
N ASP A 314 -0.37 -8.64 36.45
CA ASP A 314 -1.44 -9.06 37.35
C ASP A 314 -1.02 -8.75 38.80
N ALA A 315 -1.77 -7.88 39.47
CA ALA A 315 -1.49 -7.47 40.84
C ALA A 315 -1.67 -8.61 41.86
N GLY A 316 -2.49 -9.62 41.55
CA GLY A 316 -2.71 -10.80 42.39
C GLY A 316 -1.71 -11.93 42.15
N GLN A 317 -0.79 -11.76 41.20
CA GLN A 317 0.20 -12.76 40.86
C GLN A 317 1.20 -12.98 41.99
N VAL A 318 1.61 -14.24 42.15
CA VAL A 318 2.60 -14.68 43.15
C VAL A 318 3.86 -15.15 42.45
N ALA A 319 5.00 -15.14 43.15
CA ALA A 319 6.31 -15.42 42.55
C ALA A 319 6.38 -16.76 41.81
N ALA A 320 5.74 -17.81 42.34
CA ALA A 320 5.71 -19.14 41.72
C ALA A 320 5.06 -19.14 40.32
N THR A 321 4.13 -18.22 40.05
CA THR A 321 3.38 -18.11 38.80
C THR A 321 3.73 -16.88 37.97
N ASN A 322 4.75 -16.12 38.38
CA ASN A 322 5.27 -15.00 37.61
C ASN A 322 5.74 -15.48 36.22
N PRO A 323 5.28 -14.87 35.12
CA PRO A 323 5.64 -15.28 33.78
C PRO A 323 7.09 -14.94 33.44
N LEU A 324 7.71 -13.94 34.08
CA LEU A 324 9.08 -13.55 33.82
C LEU A 324 9.95 -13.86 35.03
N LYS A 325 10.75 -14.93 34.92
CA LYS A 325 11.60 -15.41 36.02
C LYS A 325 13.08 -15.29 35.67
N ARG A 326 13.92 -15.11 36.68
CA ARG A 326 15.37 -15.32 36.56
C ARG A 326 15.69 -16.71 36.00
N ARG A 327 16.75 -16.79 35.20
CA ARG A 327 17.27 -18.04 34.63
C ARG A 327 18.58 -18.40 35.31
N ASN A 328 18.68 -19.62 35.83
CA ASN A 328 19.90 -20.20 36.38
C ASN A 328 20.88 -20.58 35.24
N ASP A 329 22.15 -20.80 35.59
CA ASP A 329 23.18 -21.23 34.63
C ASP A 329 22.88 -22.60 34.00
N ASP A 330 22.17 -23.47 34.72
CA ASP A 330 21.67 -24.77 34.21
C ASP A 330 20.48 -24.64 33.25
N GLY A 331 19.99 -23.41 33.04
CA GLY A 331 18.91 -23.07 32.15
C GLY A 331 17.50 -23.21 32.73
N THR A 332 17.37 -23.56 34.01
CA THR A 332 16.08 -23.66 34.71
C THR A 332 15.62 -22.30 35.28
N PRO A 333 14.32 -22.12 35.56
CA PRO A 333 13.84 -20.95 36.29
C PRO A 333 14.37 -20.94 37.72
N ASP A 334 14.94 -19.82 38.14
CA ASP A 334 15.30 -19.58 39.53
C ASP A 334 14.03 -19.33 40.35
N VAL A 335 13.66 -20.32 41.15
CA VAL A 335 12.52 -20.28 42.06
C VAL A 335 12.86 -19.68 43.42
N ALA A 336 14.14 -19.35 43.69
CA ALA A 336 14.56 -18.67 44.91
C ALA A 336 14.37 -17.14 44.81
N GLY A 337 14.15 -16.60 43.61
CA GLY A 337 13.88 -15.18 43.37
C GLY A 337 12.52 -14.71 43.89
N SER A 338 12.50 -13.61 44.64
CA SER A 338 11.31 -12.99 45.25
C SER A 338 10.44 -12.17 44.27
N GLU A 339 10.60 -12.35 42.96
CA GLU A 339 9.89 -11.57 41.93
C GLU A 339 8.40 -11.97 41.89
N ALA A 340 7.54 -11.27 42.63
CA ALA A 340 6.13 -11.65 42.79
C ALA A 340 5.30 -11.52 41.51
N ASN A 341 5.60 -10.54 40.65
CA ASN A 341 4.87 -10.26 39.41
C ASN A 341 5.77 -9.56 38.36
N LEU A 342 5.20 -9.30 37.18
CA LEU A 342 5.90 -8.68 36.06
C LEU A 342 6.53 -7.31 36.40
N ASN A 343 5.83 -6.45 37.15
CA ASN A 343 6.37 -5.13 37.53
C ASN A 343 7.60 -5.29 38.44
N THR A 344 7.55 -6.20 39.41
CA THR A 344 8.70 -6.47 40.30
C THR A 344 9.91 -6.95 39.51
N ALA A 345 9.72 -7.88 38.55
CA ALA A 345 10.80 -8.37 37.70
C ALA A 345 11.38 -7.26 36.80
N LEU A 346 10.54 -6.40 36.21
CA LEU A 346 10.99 -5.26 35.39
C LEU A 346 11.72 -4.21 36.23
N VAL A 347 11.24 -3.88 37.43
CA VAL A 347 11.91 -2.96 38.36
C VAL A 347 13.30 -3.49 38.71
N GLU A 348 13.44 -4.78 39.00
CA GLU A 348 14.74 -5.39 39.28
C GLU A 348 15.70 -5.26 38.09
N ILE A 349 15.23 -5.57 36.88
CA ILE A 349 16.04 -5.45 35.66
C ILE A 349 16.47 -4.00 35.45
N LEU A 350 15.53 -3.05 35.50
CA LEU A 350 15.79 -1.64 35.24
C LEU A 350 16.74 -1.05 36.30
N ASN A 351 16.50 -1.31 37.58
CA ASN A 351 17.37 -0.82 38.66
C ASN A 351 18.72 -1.54 38.67
N GLY A 352 18.81 -2.74 38.13
CA GLY A 352 20.08 -3.46 37.98
C GLY A 352 20.93 -2.99 36.80
N THR A 353 20.42 -2.13 35.91
CA THR A 353 21.13 -1.78 34.66
C THR A 353 22.43 -1.00 34.88
N TRP A 354 22.63 -0.46 36.09
CA TRP A 354 23.83 0.27 36.49
C TRP A 354 24.16 0.03 37.97
N LYS A 355 24.98 -0.97 38.24
CA LYS A 355 25.36 -1.37 39.60
C LYS A 355 26.85 -1.67 39.70
N GLU A 356 27.35 -1.60 40.93
CA GLU A 356 28.74 -1.84 41.25
C GLU A 356 29.16 -3.23 40.80
N ASN A 357 30.21 -3.31 39.99
CA ASN A 357 30.77 -4.56 39.51
C ASN A 357 31.78 -5.09 40.53
N THR A 358 31.48 -6.23 41.13
CA THR A 358 32.30 -6.80 42.20
C THR A 358 33.32 -7.82 41.69
N THR A 359 33.22 -8.21 40.40
CA THR A 359 33.94 -9.35 39.82
C THR A 359 34.86 -8.98 38.66
N SER A 360 34.74 -7.77 38.11
CA SER A 360 35.62 -7.27 37.04
C SER A 360 37.07 -7.16 37.51
N ASP A 361 38.02 -7.44 36.61
CA ASP A 361 39.45 -7.21 36.87
C ASP A 361 39.86 -5.75 36.64
N ASN A 362 39.17 -5.03 35.74
CA ASN A 362 39.51 -3.65 35.35
C ASN A 362 38.64 -2.58 36.03
N PHE A 363 37.35 -2.87 36.29
CA PHE A 363 36.35 -1.92 36.78
C PHE A 363 35.75 -2.35 38.12
N LYS A 364 36.52 -3.09 38.92
CA LYS A 364 36.07 -3.58 40.23
C LYS A 364 35.69 -2.42 41.15
N GLY A 365 34.48 -2.48 41.69
CA GLY A 365 33.95 -1.45 42.57
C GLY A 365 33.53 -0.17 41.85
N GLU A 366 33.43 -0.19 40.51
CA GLU A 366 32.76 0.83 39.71
C GLU A 366 31.42 0.32 39.20
N ASN A 367 30.49 1.22 38.88
CA ASN A 367 29.22 0.82 38.26
C ASN A 367 29.45 0.42 36.80
N THR A 368 28.88 -0.71 36.39
CA THR A 368 28.91 -1.18 35.00
C THR A 368 27.54 -1.73 34.57
N GLY A 369 27.30 -1.81 33.27
CA GLY A 369 26.11 -2.46 32.74
C GLY A 369 26.10 -3.96 33.01
N ALA A 370 24.92 -4.51 33.27
CA ALA A 370 24.74 -5.91 33.66
C ALA A 370 24.36 -6.81 32.46
N SER A 371 24.25 -8.12 32.74
CA SER A 371 23.62 -9.08 31.83
C SER A 371 22.50 -9.77 32.57
N PHE A 372 21.28 -9.67 32.05
CA PHE A 372 20.11 -10.30 32.63
C PHE A 372 19.69 -11.48 31.77
N GLN A 373 19.55 -12.64 32.41
CA GLN A 373 18.88 -13.77 31.79
C GLN A 373 17.53 -13.99 32.47
N ARG A 374 16.50 -14.07 31.64
CA ARG A 374 15.13 -14.34 32.06
C ARG A 374 14.54 -15.47 31.23
N ILE A 375 13.60 -16.20 31.81
CA ILE A 375 12.66 -17.10 31.13
C ILE A 375 11.30 -16.42 31.16
N LEU A 376 10.70 -16.27 29.99
CA LEU A 376 9.33 -15.80 29.82
C LEU A 376 8.44 -17.00 29.49
N SER A 377 7.58 -17.38 30.42
CA SER A 377 6.55 -18.40 30.20
C SER A 377 5.35 -17.78 29.48
N ILE A 378 5.04 -18.30 28.30
CA ILE A 378 3.85 -17.97 27.52
C ILE A 378 3.00 -19.21 27.27
N ASP A 379 1.71 -19.01 27.01
CA ASP A 379 0.76 -20.08 26.69
C ASP A 379 0.19 -19.87 25.29
N MET A 380 0.45 -20.81 24.38
CA MET A 380 0.02 -20.72 22.99
C MET A 380 -1.50 -20.83 22.81
N THR A 381 -2.24 -21.32 23.81
CA THR A 381 -3.72 -21.27 23.77
C THR A 381 -4.23 -19.82 23.81
N LYS A 382 -3.41 -18.87 24.28
CA LYS A 382 -3.69 -17.43 24.32
C LYS A 382 -3.13 -16.67 23.11
N LEU A 383 -2.76 -17.37 22.04
CA LEU A 383 -2.33 -16.72 20.79
C LEU A 383 -3.45 -15.84 20.24
N GLU A 384 -3.22 -14.54 20.18
CA GLU A 384 -4.09 -13.56 19.55
C GLU A 384 -3.74 -13.51 18.06
N MET A 385 -4.68 -13.94 17.23
CA MET A 385 -4.50 -14.06 15.78
C MET A 385 -5.14 -12.89 15.02
N ASP A 386 -5.83 -11.98 15.72
CA ASP A 386 -6.46 -10.80 15.12
C ASP A 386 -5.39 -9.86 14.56
N GLY A 387 -5.61 -9.40 13.32
CA GLY A 387 -4.65 -8.59 12.58
C GLY A 387 -3.49 -9.37 11.97
N THR A 388 -3.52 -10.72 11.98
CA THR A 388 -2.48 -11.53 11.32
C THR A 388 -2.45 -11.22 9.83
N ILE A 389 -1.27 -10.86 9.32
CA ILE A 389 -1.05 -10.55 7.91
C ILE A 389 -0.67 -11.80 7.15
N VAL A 390 -1.41 -12.10 6.09
CA VAL A 390 -1.11 -13.18 5.15
C VAL A 390 -0.93 -12.61 3.75
N THR A 391 0.02 -13.14 3.01
CA THR A 391 0.41 -12.64 1.67
C THR A 391 -0.05 -13.54 0.54
N ASN A 392 -0.42 -14.79 0.85
CA ASN A 392 -0.84 -15.79 -0.11
C ASN A 392 -1.79 -16.82 0.55
N SER A 393 -2.41 -17.67 -0.28
CA SER A 393 -3.34 -18.70 0.18
C SER A 393 -2.71 -19.77 1.08
N SER A 394 -1.42 -20.10 0.91
CA SER A 394 -0.77 -21.11 1.77
C SER A 394 -0.66 -20.60 3.20
N GLU A 395 -0.28 -19.34 3.38
CA GLU A 395 -0.25 -18.69 4.69
C GLU A 395 -1.64 -18.58 5.31
N LEU A 396 -2.66 -18.27 4.50
CA LEU A 396 -4.05 -18.28 4.97
C LEU A 396 -4.47 -19.68 5.44
N ILE A 397 -4.17 -20.74 4.67
CA ILE A 397 -4.46 -22.13 5.05
C ILE A 397 -3.80 -22.49 6.39
N ASP A 398 -2.52 -22.14 6.56
CA ASP A 398 -1.78 -22.39 7.81
C ASP A 398 -2.46 -21.69 9.00
N VAL A 399 -2.77 -20.39 8.85
CA VAL A 399 -3.49 -19.60 9.87
C VAL A 399 -4.84 -20.23 10.23
N LEU A 400 -5.61 -20.67 9.24
CA LEU A 400 -6.92 -21.31 9.47
C LEU A 400 -6.78 -22.65 10.20
N LYS A 401 -5.78 -23.47 9.85
CA LYS A 401 -5.48 -24.73 10.54
C LYS A 401 -5.07 -24.47 11.99
N VAL A 402 -4.22 -23.48 12.24
CA VAL A 402 -3.78 -23.08 13.59
C VAL A 402 -4.97 -22.58 14.43
N TYR A 403 -5.79 -21.70 13.88
CA TYR A 403 -7.00 -21.19 14.55
C TYR A 403 -7.91 -22.34 15.00
N LYS A 404 -8.13 -23.31 14.12
CA LYS A 404 -8.94 -24.49 14.41
C LYS A 404 -8.29 -25.41 15.46
N ALA A 405 -6.99 -25.66 15.36
CA ALA A 405 -6.25 -26.51 16.31
C ALA A 405 -6.24 -25.92 17.73
N LEU A 406 -6.19 -24.60 17.85
CA LEU A 406 -6.26 -23.88 19.12
C LEU A 406 -7.71 -23.73 19.65
N GLY A 407 -8.72 -24.19 18.91
CA GLY A 407 -10.12 -24.13 19.34
C GLY A 407 -10.65 -22.70 19.52
N LYS A 408 -10.13 -21.75 18.73
CA LYS A 408 -10.49 -20.34 18.80
C LYS A 408 -11.93 -20.10 18.35
N THR A 409 -12.60 -19.14 18.99
CA THR A 409 -14.02 -18.81 18.74
C THR A 409 -14.31 -17.31 18.77
N ASP A 410 -13.29 -16.52 19.09
CA ASP A 410 -13.26 -15.08 19.00
C ASP A 410 -13.36 -14.61 17.54
N VAL A 411 -13.86 -13.39 17.35
CA VAL A 411 -13.90 -12.76 16.03
C VAL A 411 -12.47 -12.36 15.67
N THR A 412 -11.95 -12.95 14.61
CA THR A 412 -10.57 -12.75 14.17
C THR A 412 -10.57 -12.19 12.76
N LYS A 413 -9.94 -11.04 12.58
CA LYS A 413 -9.72 -10.42 11.27
C LYS A 413 -8.34 -10.82 10.77
N ILE A 414 -8.30 -11.41 9.57
CA ILE A 414 -7.05 -11.75 8.90
C ILE A 414 -6.80 -10.71 7.81
N GLU A 415 -5.66 -10.04 7.88
CA GLU A 415 -5.25 -9.00 6.94
C GLU A 415 -4.72 -9.65 5.66
N LEU A 416 -5.44 -9.46 4.56
CA LEU A 416 -5.00 -9.96 3.26
C LEU A 416 -4.06 -8.94 2.62
N ASN A 417 -2.78 -9.25 2.47
CA ASN A 417 -1.77 -8.35 1.89
C ASN A 417 -1.10 -9.00 0.68
N GLY A 418 -1.87 -9.11 -0.40
CA GLY A 418 -1.43 -9.74 -1.64
C GLY A 418 -0.41 -8.90 -2.41
N THR A 419 0.25 -9.52 -3.39
CA THR A 419 1.25 -8.83 -4.23
C THR A 419 0.56 -7.83 -5.17
N ASN A 420 1.09 -6.61 -5.28
CA ASN A 420 0.51 -5.52 -6.09
C ASN A 420 -0.97 -5.24 -5.77
N GLY A 421 -1.37 -5.46 -4.52
CA GLY A 421 -2.76 -5.30 -4.11
C GLY A 421 -3.72 -6.36 -4.66
N ARG A 422 -3.20 -7.52 -5.05
CA ARG A 422 -3.98 -8.68 -5.52
C ARG A 422 -3.67 -9.88 -4.63
N PHE A 423 -4.66 -10.34 -3.87
CA PHE A 423 -4.53 -11.53 -3.03
C PHE A 423 -5.05 -12.76 -3.78
N GLU A 424 -4.16 -13.71 -4.07
CA GLU A 424 -4.53 -14.97 -4.72
C GLU A 424 -5.17 -15.92 -3.72
N LEU A 425 -6.44 -16.29 -3.98
CA LEU A 425 -7.27 -17.15 -3.16
C LEU A 425 -7.54 -18.48 -3.87
N THR A 426 -7.11 -19.59 -3.26
CA THR A 426 -7.30 -20.96 -3.78
C THR A 426 -8.63 -21.57 -3.33
N GLY A 427 -9.07 -22.61 -4.03
CA GLY A 427 -10.28 -23.35 -3.67
C GLY A 427 -10.19 -24.01 -2.30
N GLU A 428 -9.00 -24.52 -1.96
CA GLU A 428 -8.72 -25.13 -0.66
C GLU A 428 -8.81 -24.13 0.48
N ALA A 429 -8.25 -22.93 0.32
CA ALA A 429 -8.32 -21.88 1.34
C ALA A 429 -9.77 -21.46 1.62
N LEU A 430 -10.59 -21.34 0.57
CA LEU A 430 -12.02 -21.05 0.68
C LEU A 430 -12.78 -22.17 1.39
N ASP A 431 -12.56 -23.44 1.01
CA ASP A 431 -13.21 -24.58 1.63
C ASP A 431 -12.87 -24.67 3.12
N LEU A 432 -11.60 -24.45 3.48
CA LEU A 432 -11.15 -24.47 4.86
C LEU A 432 -11.72 -23.31 5.66
N LEU A 433 -11.80 -22.10 5.09
CA LEU A 433 -12.43 -20.95 5.74
C LEU A 433 -13.91 -21.21 6.03
N ILE A 434 -14.64 -21.71 5.03
CA ILE A 434 -16.07 -22.05 5.17
C ILE A 434 -16.24 -23.13 6.25
N ALA A 435 -15.43 -24.19 6.22
CA ALA A 435 -15.50 -25.26 7.20
C ALA A 435 -15.18 -24.77 8.63
N THR A 436 -14.19 -23.90 8.77
CA THR A 436 -13.78 -23.31 10.06
C THR A 436 -14.89 -22.45 10.64
N ASN A 437 -15.48 -21.56 9.84
CA ASN A 437 -16.58 -20.71 10.27
C ASN A 437 -17.90 -21.47 10.48
N THR A 438 -18.09 -22.61 9.80
CA THR A 438 -19.22 -23.51 10.08
C THR A 438 -19.05 -24.22 11.42
N GLY A 439 -17.82 -24.56 11.80
CA GLY A 439 -17.48 -25.18 13.08
C GLY A 439 -17.53 -24.25 14.30
N GLY A 440 -18.04 -23.03 14.17
CA GLY A 440 -18.14 -22.04 15.26
C GLY A 440 -17.05 -20.96 15.25
N GLY A 441 -16.08 -21.05 14.34
CA GLY A 441 -15.12 -19.98 14.09
C GLY A 441 -15.77 -18.69 13.59
N LYS A 442 -15.12 -17.55 13.82
CA LYS A 442 -15.63 -16.22 13.42
C LYS A 442 -14.56 -15.42 12.68
N ILE A 443 -13.96 -16.05 11.68
CA ILE A 443 -12.90 -15.44 10.88
C ILE A 443 -13.49 -14.53 9.81
N LYS A 444 -12.98 -13.31 9.75
CA LYS A 444 -13.30 -12.32 8.70
C LYS A 444 -12.03 -11.98 7.94
N LEU A 445 -12.18 -11.72 6.64
CA LEU A 445 -11.06 -11.34 5.77
C LEU A 445 -11.04 -9.82 5.64
N ASN A 446 -9.99 -9.18 6.17
CA ASN A 446 -9.85 -7.74 6.04
C ASN A 446 -9.25 -7.39 4.67
N ILE A 447 -10.00 -6.62 3.90
CA ILE A 447 -9.59 -6.06 2.60
C ILE A 447 -9.65 -4.53 2.67
N ALA A 448 -8.50 -3.90 2.42
CA ALA A 448 -8.48 -2.46 2.21
C ALA A 448 -9.23 -2.14 0.91
N LYS A 449 -10.32 -1.37 1.02
CA LYS A 449 -11.24 -0.99 -0.08
C LYS A 449 -10.54 -0.49 -1.35
N ASN A 450 -9.33 0.06 -1.22
CA ASN A 450 -8.60 0.71 -2.31
C ASN A 450 -7.28 0.01 -2.68
N SER A 451 -6.98 -1.14 -2.08
CA SER A 451 -5.66 -1.76 -2.24
C SER A 451 -5.67 -3.26 -2.36
N ASN A 452 -6.77 -3.98 -2.08
CA ASN A 452 -6.80 -5.44 -2.16
C ASN A 452 -7.96 -5.96 -3.02
N SER A 453 -7.65 -6.50 -4.20
CA SER A 453 -8.55 -7.32 -5.03
C SER A 453 -8.31 -8.81 -4.75
N ILE A 454 -9.35 -9.63 -4.83
CA ILE A 454 -9.27 -11.08 -4.67
C ILE A 454 -9.11 -11.73 -6.04
N VAL A 455 -7.99 -12.41 -6.28
CA VAL A 455 -7.77 -13.19 -7.49
C VAL A 455 -8.13 -14.64 -7.20
N LEU A 456 -9.06 -15.22 -7.93
CA LEU A 456 -9.35 -16.65 -7.83
C LEU A 456 -8.23 -17.42 -8.54
N ALA A 457 -7.49 -18.23 -7.78
CA ALA A 457 -6.21 -18.76 -8.21
C ALA A 457 -6.31 -20.06 -9.02
N ASP A 458 -7.41 -20.80 -8.87
CA ASP A 458 -7.63 -22.12 -9.47
C ASP A 458 -9.13 -22.38 -9.76
N ALA A 459 -9.45 -23.40 -10.56
CA ALA A 459 -10.82 -23.73 -10.92
C ALA A 459 -11.71 -24.18 -9.73
N ALA A 460 -11.11 -24.59 -8.61
CA ALA A 460 -11.84 -24.95 -7.39
C ALA A 460 -12.20 -23.72 -6.53
N ALA A 461 -11.52 -22.60 -6.74
CA ALA A 461 -11.82 -21.29 -6.16
C ALA A 461 -13.02 -20.65 -6.88
N THR A 462 -14.23 -21.18 -6.65
CA THR A 462 -15.41 -20.71 -7.39
C THR A 462 -16.02 -19.47 -6.75
N LEU A 463 -16.67 -18.64 -7.59
CA LEU A 463 -17.45 -17.49 -7.12
C LEU A 463 -18.60 -17.89 -6.16
N VAL A 464 -19.14 -19.11 -6.32
CA VAL A 464 -20.13 -19.70 -5.40
C VAL A 464 -19.58 -19.79 -3.97
N LYS A 465 -18.34 -20.27 -3.82
CA LYS A 465 -17.69 -20.37 -2.52
C LYS A 465 -17.40 -18.98 -1.94
N LEU A 466 -16.96 -18.04 -2.79
CA LEU A 466 -16.67 -16.68 -2.37
C LEU A 466 -17.93 -15.94 -1.85
N ASN A 467 -19.08 -16.21 -2.46
CA ASN A 467 -20.38 -15.68 -2.04
C ASN A 467 -21.03 -16.44 -0.88
N ASN A 468 -20.39 -17.48 -0.34
CA ASN A 468 -20.94 -18.21 0.80
C ASN A 468 -21.15 -17.28 2.00
N GLU A 469 -22.23 -17.48 2.76
CA GLU A 469 -22.53 -16.67 3.95
C GLU A 469 -21.38 -16.67 4.98
N LYS A 470 -20.59 -17.74 5.04
CA LYS A 470 -19.44 -17.91 5.94
C LYS A 470 -18.17 -17.20 5.50
N VAL A 471 -18.12 -16.62 4.30
CA VAL A 471 -16.99 -15.83 3.82
C VAL A 471 -17.36 -14.35 3.95
N GLU A 472 -16.80 -13.64 4.93
CA GLU A 472 -17.10 -12.23 5.15
C GLU A 472 -15.86 -11.36 4.92
N PHE A 473 -16.02 -10.35 4.06
CA PHE A 473 -15.01 -9.32 3.83
C PHE A 473 -15.33 -8.09 4.68
N VAL A 474 -14.33 -7.57 5.37
CA VAL A 474 -14.44 -6.35 6.18
C VAL A 474 -13.35 -5.35 5.82
N ASP A 475 -13.55 -4.09 6.18
CA ASP A 475 -12.47 -3.11 6.21
C ASP A 475 -11.73 -3.11 7.56
N ALA A 476 -10.74 -2.22 7.71
CA ALA A 476 -9.98 -2.04 8.95
C ALA A 476 -10.86 -1.70 10.18
N SER A 477 -12.01 -1.06 9.99
CA SER A 477 -12.97 -0.79 11.06
C SER A 477 -13.79 -2.03 11.47
N GLY A 478 -13.76 -3.09 10.67
CA GLY A 478 -14.58 -4.29 10.82
C GLY A 478 -15.96 -4.18 10.17
N THR A 479 -16.19 -3.15 9.35
CA THR A 479 -17.44 -2.96 8.61
C THR A 479 -17.44 -3.89 7.41
N ALA A 480 -18.57 -4.56 7.15
CA ALA A 480 -18.72 -5.42 5.98
C ALA A 480 -18.53 -4.61 4.69
N VAL A 481 -17.67 -5.09 3.81
CA VAL A 481 -17.39 -4.49 2.50
C VAL A 481 -17.54 -5.52 1.40
N LYS A 482 -17.72 -5.04 0.17
CA LYS A 482 -17.72 -5.87 -1.01
C LYS A 482 -16.30 -5.97 -1.59
N ALA A 483 -15.91 -7.16 -2.03
CA ALA A 483 -14.61 -7.40 -2.64
C ALA A 483 -14.62 -7.14 -4.16
N ASN A 484 -13.51 -6.64 -4.70
CA ASN A 484 -13.26 -6.66 -6.14
C ASN A 484 -12.61 -8.00 -6.49
N VAL A 485 -13.15 -8.71 -7.48
CA VAL A 485 -12.74 -10.07 -7.80
C VAL A 485 -12.15 -10.15 -9.19
N ILE A 486 -11.08 -10.93 -9.33
CA ILE A 486 -10.37 -11.13 -10.60
C ILE A 486 -10.34 -12.64 -10.88
N LEU A 487 -10.77 -13.01 -12.07
CA LEU A 487 -10.71 -14.38 -12.58
C LEU A 487 -9.42 -14.55 -13.37
N LYS A 488 -8.51 -15.38 -12.86
CA LYS A 488 -7.16 -15.55 -13.41
C LYS A 488 -7.19 -16.08 -14.85
N THR A 489 -6.28 -15.57 -15.69
CA THR A 489 -6.13 -16.02 -17.08
C THR A 489 -5.70 -17.49 -17.19
N GLY A 490 -5.98 -18.12 -18.34
CA GLY A 490 -5.63 -19.52 -18.61
C GLY A 490 -6.52 -20.57 -17.94
N ILE A 491 -7.59 -20.13 -17.25
CA ILE A 491 -8.59 -20.98 -16.61
C ILE A 491 -9.96 -20.68 -17.22
N ASP A 492 -10.71 -21.73 -17.55
CA ASP A 492 -12.12 -21.62 -17.92
C ASP A 492 -12.97 -21.53 -16.65
N TRP A 493 -13.53 -20.35 -16.41
CA TRP A 493 -14.38 -20.07 -15.26
C TRP A 493 -15.83 -20.36 -15.60
N THR A 494 -16.57 -20.94 -14.66
CA THR A 494 -18.03 -21.08 -14.78
C THR A 494 -18.70 -20.41 -13.60
N ILE A 495 -19.68 -19.58 -13.89
CA ILE A 495 -20.56 -18.93 -12.92
C ILE A 495 -21.92 -19.59 -13.04
N ASP A 496 -22.26 -20.39 -12.03
CA ASP A 496 -23.57 -21.03 -11.88
C ASP A 496 -24.28 -20.52 -10.63
N GLN A 497 -24.33 -19.19 -10.47
CA GLN A 497 -24.96 -18.56 -9.32
C GLN A 497 -25.83 -17.40 -9.76
N THR A 498 -27.04 -17.31 -9.19
CA THR A 498 -27.85 -16.11 -9.26
C THR A 498 -27.16 -15.00 -8.46
N PHE A 499 -26.76 -13.93 -9.13
CA PHE A 499 -26.33 -12.71 -8.47
C PHE A 499 -27.57 -12.04 -7.86
N ASP A 500 -27.70 -12.09 -6.54
CA ASP A 500 -28.70 -11.33 -5.80
C ASP A 500 -28.12 -10.00 -5.30
N GLY A 501 -28.97 -9.05 -4.88
CA GLY A 501 -28.56 -7.75 -4.37
C GLY A 501 -27.71 -7.81 -3.09
N SER A 502 -27.52 -8.99 -2.49
CA SER A 502 -26.65 -9.23 -1.33
C SER A 502 -25.22 -9.66 -1.72
N ALA A 503 -24.91 -9.73 -3.02
CA ALA A 503 -23.60 -10.14 -3.51
C ALA A 503 -22.46 -9.41 -2.80
N LYS A 504 -21.54 -10.19 -2.21
CA LYS A 504 -20.37 -9.72 -1.45
C LYS A 504 -19.23 -9.21 -2.36
N MET A 505 -19.52 -9.02 -3.64
CA MET A 505 -18.58 -8.60 -4.67
C MET A 505 -19.09 -7.32 -5.33
N THR A 506 -18.19 -6.37 -5.58
CA THR A 506 -18.53 -5.12 -6.28
C THR A 506 -18.37 -5.31 -7.78
N ASP A 507 -17.16 -5.74 -8.17
CA ASP A 507 -16.73 -5.86 -9.56
C ASP A 507 -16.10 -7.23 -9.81
N ILE A 508 -16.30 -7.78 -11.00
CA ILE A 508 -15.64 -9.01 -11.47
C ILE A 508 -14.83 -8.67 -12.72
N ALA A 509 -13.51 -8.73 -12.64
CA ALA A 509 -12.63 -8.64 -13.80
C ALA A 509 -12.31 -10.05 -14.33
N ASN A 510 -12.71 -10.35 -15.56
CA ASN A 510 -12.39 -11.60 -16.23
C ASN A 510 -11.14 -11.45 -17.11
N GLU A 511 -10.05 -12.15 -16.80
CA GLU A 511 -8.83 -12.19 -17.63
C GLU A 511 -8.73 -13.49 -18.49
N GLY A 512 -9.75 -14.37 -18.44
CA GLY A 512 -9.77 -15.67 -19.13
C GLY A 512 -11.07 -15.94 -19.91
N THR A 513 -11.49 -17.21 -19.97
CA THR A 513 -12.81 -17.57 -20.52
C THR A 513 -13.81 -17.68 -19.38
N LEU A 514 -14.88 -16.89 -19.41
CA LEU A 514 -15.96 -16.95 -18.43
C LEU A 514 -17.24 -17.51 -19.05
N LYS A 515 -17.81 -18.57 -18.47
CA LYS A 515 -19.12 -19.11 -18.81
C LYS A 515 -20.18 -18.72 -17.76
N ILE A 516 -21.28 -18.10 -18.17
CA ILE A 516 -22.37 -17.69 -17.25
C ILE A 516 -23.61 -18.56 -17.47
N THR A 517 -23.99 -19.37 -16.47
CA THR A 517 -25.07 -20.37 -16.56
C THR A 517 -26.34 -20.05 -15.78
N ASN A 518 -26.38 -18.98 -14.96
CA ASN A 518 -27.60 -18.63 -14.21
C ASN A 518 -27.72 -17.12 -13.91
N THR A 519 -28.87 -16.50 -14.17
CA THR A 519 -29.27 -15.16 -13.66
C THR A 519 -30.80 -15.02 -13.71
N GLU A 520 -31.47 -14.83 -12.57
CA GLU A 520 -32.94 -14.85 -12.53
C GLU A 520 -33.61 -13.48 -12.27
N SER A 521 -32.87 -12.42 -11.89
CA SER A 521 -33.46 -11.11 -11.50
C SER A 521 -32.71 -9.90 -12.08
N ALA A 522 -33.47 -8.97 -12.68
CA ALA A 522 -32.93 -7.72 -13.25
C ALA A 522 -32.61 -6.65 -12.19
N ALA A 523 -33.32 -6.64 -11.05
CA ALA A 523 -33.08 -5.67 -9.98
C ALA A 523 -31.74 -5.94 -9.27
N ASP A 524 -31.40 -7.22 -9.11
CA ASP A 524 -30.19 -7.66 -8.44
C ASP A 524 -28.95 -7.58 -9.34
N ALA A 525 -29.11 -7.88 -10.64
CA ALA A 525 -28.03 -7.80 -11.62
C ALA A 525 -27.44 -6.39 -11.75
N LEU A 526 -28.23 -5.34 -11.51
CA LEU A 526 -27.81 -3.93 -11.57
C LEU A 526 -26.74 -3.56 -10.53
N ALA A 527 -26.61 -4.33 -9.44
CA ALA A 527 -25.70 -4.03 -8.34
C ALA A 527 -24.25 -4.47 -8.59
N MET A 528 -23.98 -5.24 -9.65
CA MET A 528 -22.66 -5.80 -9.95
C MET A 528 -22.16 -5.34 -11.32
N GLU A 529 -20.84 -5.13 -11.40
CA GLU A 529 -20.15 -4.82 -12.66
C GLU A 529 -19.27 -5.98 -13.11
N LEU A 530 -19.52 -6.47 -14.33
CA LEU A 530 -18.66 -7.44 -14.99
C LEU A 530 -17.75 -6.72 -15.98
N ILE A 531 -16.44 -6.82 -15.79
CA ILE A 531 -15.41 -6.20 -16.62
C ILE A 531 -14.63 -7.32 -17.32
N ASN A 532 -14.75 -7.41 -18.63
CA ASN A 532 -13.94 -8.32 -19.43
C ASN A 532 -12.61 -7.63 -19.74
N ALA A 533 -11.50 -8.17 -19.23
CA ALA A 533 -10.17 -7.65 -19.53
C ALA A 533 -9.82 -7.87 -21.01
N GLU A 534 -8.74 -7.24 -21.47
CA GLU A 534 -8.31 -7.37 -22.87
C GLU A 534 -8.11 -8.85 -23.27
N ASN A 535 -8.58 -9.22 -24.46
CA ASN A 535 -8.49 -10.58 -25.02
C ASN A 535 -9.22 -11.69 -24.22
N ALA A 536 -10.06 -11.33 -23.26
CA ALA A 536 -10.84 -12.30 -22.50
C ALA A 536 -12.15 -12.67 -23.22
N THR A 537 -12.65 -13.89 -23.01
CA THR A 537 -13.87 -14.39 -23.66
C THR A 537 -14.99 -14.58 -22.65
N VAL A 538 -16.19 -14.08 -22.94
CA VAL A 538 -17.40 -14.40 -22.18
C VAL A 538 -18.31 -15.28 -23.04
N LYS A 539 -18.78 -16.39 -22.47
CA LYS A 539 -19.75 -17.32 -23.05
C LYS A 539 -20.96 -17.36 -22.16
N PHE A 540 -22.15 -17.37 -22.74
CA PHE A 540 -23.35 -17.68 -21.98
C PHE A 540 -23.62 -19.18 -22.06
N GLY A 541 -24.02 -19.79 -20.95
CA GLY A 541 -24.40 -21.19 -20.85
C GLY A 541 -25.89 -21.37 -20.51
N SER A 542 -26.53 -20.35 -19.93
CA SER A 542 -27.97 -20.34 -19.63
C SER A 542 -28.82 -20.01 -20.86
N PRO A 543 -30.03 -20.56 -21.00
CA PRO A 543 -31.03 -20.07 -21.96
C PRO A 543 -31.39 -18.59 -21.78
N LYS A 544 -31.25 -18.04 -20.56
CA LYS A 544 -31.52 -16.63 -20.26
C LYS A 544 -30.46 -16.05 -19.33
N VAL A 545 -29.88 -14.92 -19.71
CA VAL A 545 -28.90 -14.16 -18.92
C VAL A 545 -29.31 -12.68 -18.84
N ILE A 546 -29.15 -12.05 -17.68
CA ILE A 546 -29.38 -10.63 -17.43
C ILE A 546 -28.10 -10.03 -16.86
N LEU A 547 -27.59 -8.99 -17.50
CA LEU A 547 -26.42 -8.24 -17.05
C LEU A 547 -26.84 -6.83 -16.66
N GLY A 548 -26.46 -6.41 -15.45
CA GLY A 548 -26.66 -5.03 -15.00
C GLY A 548 -25.63 -4.10 -15.61
N LYS A 549 -24.40 -4.13 -15.10
CA LYS A 549 -23.28 -3.41 -15.69
C LYS A 549 -22.29 -4.36 -16.36
N PHE A 550 -21.89 -4.04 -17.59
CA PHE A 550 -20.97 -4.87 -18.37
C PHE A 550 -19.97 -4.00 -19.15
N THR A 551 -18.68 -4.27 -19.01
CA THR A 551 -17.63 -3.60 -19.76
C THR A 551 -16.82 -4.63 -20.53
N SER A 552 -16.68 -4.45 -21.85
CA SER A 552 -15.81 -5.28 -22.71
C SER A 552 -14.65 -4.45 -23.22
N ASN A 553 -13.42 -4.87 -22.93
CA ASN A 553 -12.21 -4.19 -23.39
C ASN A 553 -11.72 -4.69 -24.77
N ALA A 554 -10.61 -4.13 -25.25
CA ALA A 554 -10.03 -4.44 -26.55
C ALA A 554 -9.62 -5.92 -26.68
N GLY A 555 -9.86 -6.53 -27.85
CA GLY A 555 -9.51 -7.94 -28.10
C GLY A 555 -10.48 -8.95 -27.47
N SER A 556 -11.38 -8.52 -26.59
CA SER A 556 -12.30 -9.39 -25.87
C SER A 556 -13.47 -9.86 -26.75
N GLU A 557 -13.96 -11.08 -26.52
CA GLU A 557 -15.06 -11.69 -27.28
C GLU A 557 -16.27 -12.00 -26.38
N VAL A 558 -17.49 -11.73 -26.86
CA VAL A 558 -18.74 -12.05 -26.17
C VAL A 558 -19.59 -12.97 -27.04
N ILE A 559 -19.64 -14.26 -26.66
CA ILE A 559 -20.31 -15.31 -27.43
C ILE A 559 -21.67 -15.64 -26.81
N VAL A 560 -22.74 -15.35 -27.56
CA VAL A 560 -24.13 -15.66 -27.18
C VAL A 560 -24.70 -16.75 -28.07
N ALA A 561 -24.89 -17.97 -27.59
CA ALA A 561 -25.36 -19.09 -28.43
C ALA A 561 -26.82 -18.92 -28.91
N SER A 562 -27.17 -19.64 -29.98
CA SER A 562 -28.48 -19.56 -30.65
C SER A 562 -29.70 -19.80 -29.77
N SER A 563 -29.53 -20.57 -28.70
CA SER A 563 -30.59 -20.93 -27.77
C SER A 563 -30.73 -19.95 -26.61
N GLN A 564 -30.03 -18.81 -26.65
CA GLN A 564 -29.85 -17.95 -25.49
C GLN A 564 -30.43 -16.57 -25.71
N THR A 565 -30.98 -16.04 -24.61
CA THR A 565 -31.46 -14.66 -24.51
C THR A 565 -30.58 -13.89 -23.54
N VAL A 566 -30.05 -12.74 -23.95
CA VAL A 566 -29.26 -11.85 -23.08
C VAL A 566 -30.00 -10.52 -22.93
N GLN A 567 -30.19 -10.08 -21.69
CA GLN A 567 -30.76 -8.77 -21.37
C GLN A 567 -29.68 -7.86 -20.79
N LEU A 568 -29.47 -6.69 -21.39
CA LEU A 568 -28.59 -5.64 -20.88
C LEU A 568 -29.46 -4.60 -20.16
N ALA A 569 -29.49 -4.66 -18.83
CA ALA A 569 -30.44 -3.92 -18.00
C ALA A 569 -29.92 -2.55 -17.52
N GLY A 570 -28.60 -2.40 -17.37
CA GLY A 570 -27.96 -1.17 -16.88
C GLY A 570 -27.01 -0.57 -17.92
N GLU A 571 -25.79 -0.24 -17.50
CA GLU A 571 -24.79 0.37 -18.37
C GLU A 571 -23.89 -0.68 -19.01
N THR A 572 -23.75 -0.65 -20.33
CA THR A 572 -22.86 -1.53 -21.08
C THR A 572 -21.82 -0.72 -21.85
N ASN A 573 -20.54 -0.89 -21.55
CA ASN A 573 -19.44 -0.21 -22.21
C ASN A 573 -18.69 -1.18 -23.14
N LEU A 574 -18.57 -0.83 -24.42
CA LEU A 574 -17.94 -1.68 -25.44
C LEU A 574 -16.75 -0.97 -26.08
N PHE A 575 -15.55 -1.52 -25.86
CA PHE A 575 -14.29 -1.07 -26.43
C PHE A 575 -13.66 -2.19 -27.28
N GLY A 576 -12.95 -1.85 -28.36
CA GLY A 576 -12.45 -2.86 -29.30
C GLY A 576 -11.34 -2.39 -30.24
N THR A 577 -10.71 -3.35 -30.91
CA THR A 577 -9.85 -3.18 -32.11
C THR A 577 -10.53 -3.82 -33.32
N THR A 578 -10.06 -3.57 -34.54
CA THR A 578 -10.64 -4.06 -35.81
C THR A 578 -10.81 -5.58 -35.96
N THR A 579 -10.36 -6.37 -34.98
CA THR A 579 -10.48 -7.83 -34.92
C THR A 579 -11.51 -8.33 -33.89
N ASN A 580 -12.21 -7.44 -33.18
CA ASN A 580 -13.26 -7.87 -32.25
C ASN A 580 -14.50 -8.35 -33.01
N ASN A 581 -14.97 -9.56 -32.72
CA ASN A 581 -16.33 -10.01 -33.04
C ASN A 581 -17.26 -9.32 -32.03
N GLY A 582 -18.12 -8.38 -32.44
CA GLY A 582 -19.01 -7.60 -31.55
C GLY A 582 -19.93 -8.44 -30.63
N ILE A 583 -20.97 -7.84 -30.03
CA ILE A 583 -21.99 -8.62 -29.28
C ILE A 583 -22.74 -9.55 -30.26
N ILE A 584 -22.23 -10.74 -30.56
CA ILE A 584 -22.80 -11.66 -31.56
C ILE A 584 -22.52 -13.14 -31.24
N SER A 585 -23.54 -13.99 -31.41
CA SER A 585 -23.33 -15.26 -32.13
C SER A 585 -24.60 -15.64 -32.92
N ALA A 586 -24.42 -16.51 -33.92
CA ALA A 586 -25.21 -16.68 -35.14
C ALA A 586 -26.74 -16.97 -35.02
N ALA A 587 -27.36 -16.93 -33.85
CA ALA A 587 -28.82 -17.09 -33.70
C ALA A 587 -29.41 -16.61 -32.34
N ALA A 588 -28.73 -15.76 -31.57
CA ALA A 588 -29.15 -15.33 -30.24
C ALA A 588 -30.18 -14.18 -30.22
N VAL A 589 -30.91 -14.02 -29.11
CA VAL A 589 -31.77 -12.86 -28.83
C VAL A 589 -31.09 -11.95 -27.81
N VAL A 590 -30.80 -10.71 -28.17
CA VAL A 590 -30.28 -9.69 -27.24
C VAL A 590 -31.29 -8.57 -27.08
N THR A 591 -31.65 -8.23 -25.84
CA THR A 591 -32.52 -7.09 -25.53
C THR A 591 -31.74 -6.05 -24.75
N ASN A 592 -31.58 -4.84 -25.31
CA ASN A 592 -31.07 -3.70 -24.56
C ASN A 592 -32.23 -2.97 -23.86
N LEU A 593 -32.20 -2.92 -22.53
CA LEU A 593 -33.14 -2.16 -21.70
C LEU A 593 -32.47 -0.92 -21.08
N GLY A 594 -31.14 -0.88 -21.01
CA GLY A 594 -30.35 0.19 -20.39
C GLY A 594 -29.61 1.07 -21.40
N THR A 595 -28.37 1.45 -21.08
CA THR A 595 -27.53 2.31 -21.92
C THR A 595 -26.33 1.54 -22.43
N ILE A 596 -26.13 1.49 -23.74
CA ILE A 596 -24.92 0.94 -24.36
C ILE A 596 -24.03 2.10 -24.85
N ASN A 597 -22.82 2.17 -24.35
CA ASN A 597 -21.76 3.08 -24.81
C ASN A 597 -20.86 2.32 -25.79
N ASN A 598 -21.09 2.55 -27.08
CA ASN A 598 -20.44 1.84 -28.17
C ASN A 598 -19.27 2.65 -28.75
N ASN A 599 -18.06 2.10 -28.68
CA ASN A 599 -16.87 2.63 -29.38
C ASN A 599 -16.45 1.78 -30.59
N PHE A 600 -17.13 0.67 -30.88
CA PHE A 600 -16.71 -0.30 -31.88
C PHE A 600 -17.91 -0.88 -32.68
N GLU A 601 -18.39 -2.09 -32.41
CA GLU A 601 -19.42 -2.71 -33.25
C GLU A 601 -20.46 -3.47 -32.42
N ILE A 602 -21.73 -3.15 -32.69
CA ILE A 602 -22.89 -3.94 -32.28
C ILE A 602 -23.52 -4.46 -33.55
N SER A 603 -23.52 -5.77 -33.80
CA SER A 603 -24.06 -6.29 -35.07
C SER A 603 -24.65 -7.68 -34.96
N VAL A 604 -25.43 -8.08 -35.96
CA VAL A 604 -25.82 -9.48 -36.17
C VAL A 604 -24.99 -10.02 -37.31
N LEU A 605 -24.35 -11.18 -37.12
CA LEU A 605 -23.55 -11.86 -38.14
C LEU A 605 -24.39 -12.09 -39.42
N LYS A 606 -23.84 -11.67 -40.56
CA LYS A 606 -24.48 -11.83 -41.88
C LYS A 606 -24.83 -13.30 -42.13
N GLY A 607 -26.13 -13.58 -42.34
CA GLY A 607 -26.65 -14.94 -42.57
C GLY A 607 -27.11 -15.67 -41.30
N GLY A 608 -26.94 -15.08 -40.11
CA GLY A 608 -27.48 -15.60 -38.85
C GLY A 608 -28.96 -15.27 -38.65
N SER A 609 -29.64 -16.04 -37.79
CA SER A 609 -31.04 -15.80 -37.39
C SER A 609 -31.18 -14.99 -36.10
N GLY A 610 -30.08 -14.39 -35.61
CA GLY A 610 -30.06 -13.64 -34.37
C GLY A 610 -30.91 -12.37 -34.43
N SER A 611 -31.35 -11.89 -33.27
CA SER A 611 -32.06 -10.62 -33.15
C SER A 611 -31.51 -9.74 -32.04
N ILE A 612 -31.32 -8.45 -32.35
CA ILE A 612 -30.99 -7.43 -31.35
C ILE A 612 -32.17 -6.46 -31.30
N THR A 613 -32.81 -6.37 -30.13
CA THR A 613 -33.90 -5.42 -29.88
C THR A 613 -33.43 -4.33 -28.93
N ASN A 614 -33.41 -3.09 -29.40
CA ASN A 614 -33.10 -1.93 -28.58
C ASN A 614 -34.38 -1.30 -28.02
N ILE A 615 -34.51 -1.27 -26.70
CA ILE A 615 -35.59 -0.58 -25.97
C ILE A 615 -35.02 0.59 -25.15
N GLY A 616 -33.74 0.52 -24.79
CA GLY A 616 -33.00 1.58 -24.09
C GLY A 616 -32.26 2.55 -25.02
N THR A 617 -31.07 3.00 -24.62
CA THR A 617 -30.25 3.97 -25.36
C THR A 617 -28.95 3.32 -25.86
N ILE A 618 -28.52 3.66 -27.08
CA ILE A 618 -27.20 3.30 -27.63
C ILE A 618 -26.48 4.60 -27.99
N ASN A 619 -25.32 4.85 -27.39
CA ASN A 619 -24.47 6.00 -27.66
C ASN A 619 -23.28 5.59 -28.52
N HIS A 620 -23.06 6.25 -29.65
CA HIS A 620 -21.82 6.15 -30.39
C HIS A 620 -20.82 7.16 -29.85
N LEU A 621 -19.69 6.66 -29.35
CA LEU A 621 -18.65 7.47 -28.70
C LEU A 621 -17.41 7.69 -29.58
N SER A 622 -17.32 7.04 -30.74
CA SER A 622 -16.21 7.21 -31.68
C SER A 622 -16.66 7.05 -33.14
N SER A 623 -15.83 7.51 -34.08
CA SER A 623 -16.03 7.29 -35.52
C SER A 623 -15.90 5.83 -35.97
N ALA A 624 -15.36 4.96 -35.12
CA ALA A 624 -15.28 3.52 -35.37
C ALA A 624 -16.54 2.79 -34.88
N ALA A 625 -17.47 3.49 -34.22
CA ALA A 625 -18.71 2.92 -33.72
C ALA A 625 -19.69 2.62 -34.88
N VAL A 626 -20.19 1.39 -34.89
CA VAL A 626 -21.10 0.83 -35.88
C VAL A 626 -22.21 0.04 -35.17
N THR A 627 -23.46 0.16 -35.62
CA THR A 627 -24.61 -0.51 -35.00
C THR A 627 -25.59 -1.08 -36.02
N TYR A 628 -25.66 -2.40 -36.13
CA TYR A 628 -26.64 -3.14 -36.94
C TYR A 628 -27.54 -3.96 -36.02
N ILE A 629 -28.81 -3.57 -35.84
CA ILE A 629 -29.75 -4.27 -34.96
C ILE A 629 -31.01 -4.72 -35.71
N THR A 630 -31.82 -5.56 -35.08
CA THR A 630 -33.01 -6.12 -35.73
C THR A 630 -34.24 -5.26 -35.52
N ASN A 631 -34.45 -4.75 -34.31
CA ASN A 631 -35.59 -3.93 -33.94
C ASN A 631 -35.14 -2.78 -33.03
N ASN A 632 -35.66 -1.58 -33.26
CA ASN A 632 -35.50 -0.42 -32.38
C ASN A 632 -36.89 0.00 -31.90
N ALA A 633 -37.22 -0.16 -30.62
CA ALA A 633 -38.60 -0.09 -30.14
C ALA A 633 -39.18 1.34 -30.13
N GLY A 634 -40.40 1.51 -30.65
CA GLY A 634 -41.03 2.81 -30.93
C GLY A 634 -42.02 3.42 -29.94
N ASN A 635 -42.20 2.80 -28.76
CA ASN A 635 -43.35 2.87 -27.84
C ASN A 635 -44.40 1.80 -28.15
N TYR A 636 -44.45 0.79 -27.30
CA TYR A 636 -45.65 -0.02 -27.13
C TYR A 636 -46.43 0.56 -25.94
N SER A 637 -47.73 0.75 -26.13
CA SER A 637 -48.68 1.29 -25.15
C SER A 637 -48.43 0.76 -23.71
N GLY A 638 -47.96 1.63 -22.81
CA GLY A 638 -48.10 1.44 -21.36
C GLY A 638 -46.86 1.59 -20.47
N THR A 639 -45.61 1.59 -20.98
CA THR A 639 -44.41 1.56 -20.11
C THR A 639 -43.38 2.67 -20.30
N GLY A 640 -43.53 3.56 -21.29
CA GLY A 640 -42.70 4.77 -21.41
C GLY A 640 -41.25 4.60 -21.91
N TYR A 641 -40.79 3.38 -22.21
CA TYR A 641 -39.44 3.13 -22.73
C TYR A 641 -39.38 3.22 -24.27
N LYS A 642 -38.37 3.94 -24.80
CA LYS A 642 -38.17 4.26 -26.22
C LYS A 642 -36.75 3.90 -26.65
N GLY A 643 -36.62 3.00 -27.64
CA GLY A 643 -35.34 2.66 -28.25
C GLY A 643 -34.73 3.89 -28.93
N THR A 644 -33.58 4.35 -28.44
CA THR A 644 -32.88 5.55 -28.94
C THR A 644 -31.45 5.21 -29.33
N ILE A 645 -31.00 5.66 -30.49
CA ILE A 645 -29.60 5.56 -30.93
C ILE A 645 -29.05 6.98 -31.12
N ILE A 646 -27.99 7.34 -30.40
CA ILE A 646 -27.36 8.66 -30.43
C ILE A 646 -26.04 8.57 -31.20
N LEU A 647 -25.93 9.37 -32.26
CA LEU A 647 -24.76 9.48 -33.14
C LEU A 647 -24.09 10.83 -32.94
N SER A 648 -22.76 10.83 -32.91
CA SER A 648 -21.97 12.04 -32.63
C SER A 648 -20.89 12.33 -33.67
N ASP A 649 -20.56 11.36 -34.54
CA ASP A 649 -19.57 11.48 -35.61
C ASP A 649 -20.21 11.23 -36.99
N ARG A 650 -19.75 11.98 -37.99
CA ARG A 650 -20.20 11.87 -39.40
C ARG A 650 -19.93 10.52 -40.06
N LYS A 651 -19.01 9.73 -39.53
CA LYS A 651 -18.67 8.38 -40.00
C LYS A 651 -19.45 7.27 -39.29
N ASN A 652 -20.31 7.61 -38.33
CA ASN A 652 -21.10 6.59 -37.64
C ASN A 652 -22.07 5.89 -38.60
N GLU A 653 -22.11 4.56 -38.51
CA GLU A 653 -22.97 3.71 -39.33
C GLU A 653 -24.03 3.02 -38.46
N VAL A 654 -25.29 3.07 -38.92
CA VAL A 654 -26.43 2.46 -38.22
C VAL A 654 -27.36 1.78 -39.21
N SER A 655 -27.87 0.59 -38.85
CA SER A 655 -28.89 -0.14 -39.61
C SER A 655 -29.92 -0.85 -38.72
N VAL A 656 -31.17 -0.91 -39.18
CA VAL A 656 -32.29 -1.66 -38.56
C VAL A 656 -33.07 -2.45 -39.60
N LYS A 657 -33.37 -3.72 -39.27
CA LYS A 657 -33.97 -4.70 -40.18
C LYS A 657 -35.51 -4.79 -40.17
N ASP A 658 -36.20 -4.57 -39.04
CA ASP A 658 -37.66 -4.78 -38.91
C ASP A 658 -38.47 -3.48 -39.08
N ASP A 659 -39.49 -3.54 -39.95
CA ASP A 659 -40.32 -2.42 -40.42
C ASP A 659 -41.47 -2.03 -39.45
N SER A 660 -41.74 -2.82 -38.40
CA SER A 660 -43.04 -2.80 -37.69
C SER A 660 -43.06 -2.14 -36.29
N ASN A 661 -41.92 -1.95 -35.63
CA ASN A 661 -41.79 -1.33 -34.30
C ASN A 661 -40.69 -0.27 -34.34
N ILE A 662 -41.02 1.02 -34.17
CA ILE A 662 -40.15 2.09 -34.73
C ILE A 662 -39.62 3.13 -33.73
N GLY A 663 -38.37 2.96 -33.30
CA GLY A 663 -37.63 3.82 -32.37
C GLY A 663 -36.98 5.05 -33.03
N TYR A 664 -36.09 5.70 -32.27
CA TYR A 664 -35.50 7.00 -32.60
C TYR A 664 -34.01 6.88 -32.95
N ILE A 665 -33.57 7.64 -33.96
CA ILE A 665 -32.16 7.99 -34.15
C ILE A 665 -32.00 9.47 -33.85
N LYS A 666 -31.06 9.83 -32.97
CA LYS A 666 -30.66 11.21 -32.69
C LYS A 666 -29.23 11.43 -33.19
N PHE A 667 -29.06 12.39 -34.08
CA PHE A 667 -27.77 12.87 -34.53
C PHE A 667 -27.44 14.16 -33.78
N THR A 668 -26.46 14.12 -32.88
CA THR A 668 -26.02 15.27 -32.08
C THR A 668 -24.74 15.84 -32.68
N ILE A 669 -24.78 17.12 -33.07
CA ILE A 669 -23.67 17.79 -33.76
C ILE A 669 -23.15 18.91 -32.88
N ASN A 670 -21.92 18.76 -32.40
CA ASN A 670 -21.29 19.67 -31.42
C ASN A 670 -20.14 20.50 -32.00
N GLU A 671 -19.88 20.40 -33.30
CA GLU A 671 -18.75 21.07 -33.95
C GLU A 671 -19.16 22.42 -34.56
N THR A 672 -18.45 23.49 -34.18
CA THR A 672 -18.55 24.81 -34.80
C THR A 672 -17.52 24.92 -35.93
N LYS A 673 -18.02 25.10 -37.16
CA LYS A 673 -17.33 25.04 -38.47
C LYS A 673 -17.18 23.65 -39.09
N ASN A 674 -18.00 23.35 -40.09
CA ASN A 674 -17.75 22.22 -40.98
C ASN A 674 -18.03 22.56 -42.45
N ASP A 675 -16.96 22.69 -43.24
CA ASP A 675 -17.03 22.71 -44.71
C ASP A 675 -17.42 21.32 -45.28
N GLN A 676 -17.50 20.29 -44.42
CA GLN A 676 -17.86 18.92 -44.80
C GLN A 676 -19.31 18.59 -44.46
N THR A 677 -19.89 17.68 -45.24
CA THR A 677 -21.30 17.31 -45.15
C THR A 677 -21.48 16.04 -44.31
N TYR A 678 -22.29 16.11 -43.25
CA TYR A 678 -22.78 14.94 -42.53
C TYR A 678 -23.73 14.18 -43.45
N THR A 679 -23.26 13.07 -44.00
CA THR A 679 -24.06 12.27 -44.93
C THR A 679 -24.76 11.17 -44.17
N TYR A 680 -26.07 11.27 -44.04
CA TYR A 680 -26.90 10.16 -43.59
C TYR A 680 -27.13 9.22 -44.77
N ASN A 681 -26.45 8.07 -44.74
CA ASN A 681 -26.53 7.03 -45.77
C ASN A 681 -27.05 5.72 -45.20
N PRO A 682 -28.38 5.57 -45.09
CA PRO A 682 -28.92 4.30 -44.66
C PRO A 682 -28.76 3.29 -45.78
N THR A 683 -27.78 2.41 -45.63
CA THR A 683 -27.61 1.27 -46.52
C THR A 683 -28.64 0.21 -46.15
N ASN A 684 -29.84 0.32 -46.76
CA ASN A 684 -31.02 -0.56 -46.63
C ASN A 684 -32.03 -0.28 -45.49
N ASP A 685 -32.01 0.90 -44.86
CA ASP A 685 -32.72 1.12 -43.59
C ASP A 685 -34.06 1.86 -43.70
N LYS A 686 -35.06 1.40 -42.94
CA LYS A 686 -36.28 2.16 -42.64
C LYS A 686 -36.33 2.49 -41.15
N PHE A 687 -36.02 3.74 -40.81
CA PHE A 687 -36.36 4.31 -39.51
C PHE A 687 -37.45 5.36 -39.72
N ASN A 688 -38.46 5.37 -38.84
CA ASN A 688 -39.51 6.37 -38.96
C ASN A 688 -39.10 7.69 -38.31
N TRP A 689 -38.24 7.75 -37.28
CA TRP A 689 -37.96 9.04 -36.61
C TRP A 689 -36.47 9.37 -36.54
N LEU A 690 -36.06 10.40 -37.28
CA LEU A 690 -34.72 11.00 -37.22
C LEU A 690 -34.79 12.34 -36.47
N ILE A 691 -33.95 12.52 -35.46
CA ILE A 691 -33.74 13.77 -34.73
C ILE A 691 -32.36 14.29 -35.09
N ILE A 692 -32.28 15.55 -35.50
CA ILE A 692 -31.02 16.25 -35.73
C ILE A 692 -30.97 17.39 -34.72
N ASN A 693 -29.94 17.39 -33.89
CA ASN A 693 -29.77 18.36 -32.83
C ASN A 693 -28.39 18.99 -32.92
N THR A 694 -28.34 20.30 -33.16
CA THR A 694 -27.08 21.06 -33.12
C THR A 694 -26.89 21.72 -31.76
N GLU A 695 -25.88 21.31 -31.01
CA GLU A 695 -25.49 21.94 -29.75
C GLU A 695 -24.17 22.70 -29.94
N GLY A 696 -23.99 23.83 -29.25
CA GLY A 696 -22.74 24.62 -29.33
C GLY A 696 -22.52 25.42 -30.62
N VAL A 697 -23.39 25.29 -31.63
CA VAL A 697 -23.37 26.08 -32.87
C VAL A 697 -23.79 27.52 -32.59
N THR A 698 -22.97 28.50 -32.98
CA THR A 698 -23.25 29.93 -32.76
C THR A 698 -24.03 30.57 -33.92
N ASP A 699 -24.65 31.73 -33.69
CA ASP A 699 -25.38 32.50 -34.71
C ASP A 699 -24.47 33.16 -35.78
N ALA A 700 -23.20 32.77 -35.88
CA ALA A 700 -22.23 33.39 -36.78
C ALA A 700 -22.34 32.89 -38.23
N GLN A 701 -22.24 33.81 -39.21
CA GLN A 701 -21.49 33.69 -40.49
C GLN A 701 -21.11 32.29 -41.02
N GLN A 702 -20.26 31.64 -40.24
CA GLN A 702 -19.40 30.55 -40.68
C GLN A 702 -19.74 29.21 -40.04
N ASP A 703 -20.74 29.17 -39.14
CA ASP A 703 -21.08 27.99 -38.34
C ASP A 703 -22.33 27.30 -38.92
N VAL A 704 -22.26 26.88 -40.19
CA VAL A 704 -23.34 26.14 -40.87
C VAL A 704 -23.05 24.65 -40.84
N VAL A 705 -24.01 23.86 -40.33
CA VAL A 705 -23.93 22.40 -40.38
C VAL A 705 -24.59 21.89 -41.64
N ASN A 706 -23.81 21.30 -42.56
CA ASN A 706 -24.34 20.72 -43.80
C ASN A 706 -24.71 19.25 -43.59
N ILE A 707 -25.96 18.89 -43.86
CA ILE A 707 -26.48 17.52 -43.71
C ILE A 707 -27.04 17.05 -45.03
N LYS A 708 -26.60 15.87 -45.49
CA LYS A 708 -27.13 15.22 -46.67
C LYS A 708 -27.94 13.99 -46.29
N LEU A 709 -29.25 14.02 -46.55
CA LEU A 709 -30.11 12.84 -46.41
C LEU A 709 -30.17 12.12 -47.76
N THR A 710 -29.69 10.88 -47.79
CA THR A 710 -29.70 10.05 -49.02
C THR A 710 -30.94 9.14 -49.11
N SER A 711 -31.71 9.00 -48.03
CA SER A 711 -33.08 8.44 -48.01
C SER A 711 -34.01 9.30 -47.15
N VAL A 712 -35.32 9.05 -47.23
CA VAL A 712 -36.36 9.87 -46.59
C VAL A 712 -36.90 9.16 -45.33
N PRO A 713 -36.71 9.71 -44.11
CA PRO A 713 -37.38 9.19 -42.91
C PRO A 713 -38.87 9.55 -42.93
N THR A 714 -39.70 8.80 -42.21
CA THR A 714 -41.15 9.08 -42.06
C THR A 714 -41.41 10.35 -41.24
N TYR A 715 -40.56 10.62 -40.25
CA TYR A 715 -40.61 11.72 -39.31
C TYR A 715 -39.20 12.31 -39.14
N LEU A 716 -39.10 13.62 -39.20
CA LEU A 716 -37.85 14.36 -39.05
C LEU A 716 -38.04 15.44 -38.01
N SER A 717 -37.22 15.46 -36.97
CA SER A 717 -37.15 16.55 -36.00
C SER A 717 -35.82 17.25 -36.13
N LEU A 718 -35.86 18.57 -36.24
CA LEU A 718 -34.70 19.41 -36.39
C LEU A 718 -34.68 20.43 -35.23
N GLN A 719 -33.60 20.43 -34.46
CA GLN A 719 -33.46 21.13 -33.18
C GLN A 719 -32.13 21.90 -33.14
N GLY A 720 -32.12 23.08 -32.50
CA GLY A 720 -30.92 23.94 -32.36
C GLY A 720 -30.88 25.10 -33.35
N LYS A 721 -29.70 25.71 -33.54
CA LYS A 721 -29.58 27.08 -34.07
C LYS A 721 -29.38 27.24 -35.58
N THR A 722 -28.63 26.38 -36.29
CA THR A 722 -28.37 26.57 -37.74
C THR A 722 -27.98 25.26 -38.45
N VAL A 723 -28.77 24.84 -39.44
CA VAL A 723 -28.52 23.63 -40.25
C VAL A 723 -28.88 23.88 -41.72
N ASN A 724 -28.01 23.47 -42.63
CA ASN A 724 -28.34 23.31 -44.05
C ASN A 724 -28.62 21.83 -44.35
N VAL A 725 -29.87 21.46 -44.54
CA VAL A 725 -30.26 20.10 -44.94
C VAL A 725 -30.41 20.04 -46.46
N THR A 726 -29.47 19.39 -47.13
CA THR A 726 -29.55 19.09 -48.56
C THR A 726 -30.07 17.68 -48.75
N ALA A 727 -31.26 17.54 -49.30
CA ALA A 727 -31.85 16.22 -49.45
C ALA A 727 -32.58 16.13 -50.79
N ASN A 728 -32.46 14.99 -51.46
CA ASN A 728 -33.21 14.68 -52.69
C ASN A 728 -34.62 14.23 -52.28
N ILE A 729 -35.37 15.09 -51.59
CA ILE A 729 -36.69 14.76 -51.01
C ILE A 729 -37.78 15.12 -52.04
N SER A 730 -37.94 14.30 -53.07
CA SER A 730 -39.03 14.53 -54.03
C SER A 730 -40.40 14.06 -53.50
N SER A 731 -40.46 13.18 -52.49
CA SER A 731 -41.70 12.72 -51.83
C SER A 731 -41.39 11.71 -50.71
N GLY A 732 -42.03 11.80 -49.53
CA GLY A 732 -42.03 10.68 -48.54
C GLY A 732 -42.02 11.03 -47.05
N LEU A 733 -41.73 12.27 -46.64
CA LEU A 733 -41.73 12.68 -45.22
C LEU A 733 -43.17 12.94 -44.76
N THR A 734 -43.62 12.27 -43.70
CA THR A 734 -44.96 12.47 -43.13
C THR A 734 -44.96 13.69 -42.21
N ASP A 735 -44.19 13.68 -41.12
CA ASP A 735 -44.13 14.85 -40.21
C ASP A 735 -42.72 15.44 -40.10
N LEU A 736 -42.64 16.77 -40.21
CA LEU A 736 -41.44 17.56 -39.98
C LEU A 736 -41.64 18.43 -38.74
N PHE A 737 -40.80 18.28 -37.72
CA PHE A 737 -40.80 19.10 -36.51
C PHE A 737 -39.59 20.03 -36.54
N VAL A 738 -39.80 21.33 -36.40
CA VAL A 738 -38.75 22.34 -36.44
C VAL A 738 -38.84 23.23 -35.22
N ASP A 739 -37.75 23.33 -34.47
CA ASP A 739 -37.62 24.29 -33.38
C ASP A 739 -37.65 25.73 -33.93
N SER A 740 -38.27 26.66 -33.19
CA SER A 740 -38.40 28.07 -33.59
C SER A 740 -37.06 28.78 -33.71
N SER A 741 -36.05 28.28 -33.01
CA SER A 741 -34.69 28.80 -33.04
C SER A 741 -33.91 28.40 -34.29
N MET A 742 -34.43 27.48 -35.09
CA MET A 742 -33.68 26.88 -36.19
C MET A 742 -33.74 27.68 -37.48
N ARG A 743 -32.58 27.82 -38.12
CA ARG A 743 -32.40 28.48 -39.42
C ARG A 743 -32.06 27.46 -40.50
N LEU A 744 -32.90 27.37 -41.54
CA LEU A 744 -32.61 26.61 -42.76
C LEU A 744 -31.94 27.51 -43.80
N LEU A 745 -30.87 27.03 -44.43
CA LEU A 745 -30.07 27.77 -45.41
C LEU A 745 -30.08 27.07 -46.76
N GLY A 746 -30.12 27.85 -47.85
CA GLY A 746 -30.03 27.34 -49.23
C GLY A 746 -31.38 27.12 -49.92
N SER A 747 -31.34 26.83 -51.23
CA SER A 747 -32.52 26.72 -52.11
C SER A 747 -33.22 25.36 -52.10
N ASN A 748 -32.79 24.42 -51.26
CA ASN A 748 -33.34 23.08 -51.22
C ASN A 748 -34.55 23.04 -50.28
N ALA A 749 -35.75 22.90 -50.85
CA ALA A 749 -36.99 22.83 -50.10
C ALA A 749 -37.15 21.46 -49.43
N ILE A 750 -37.48 21.41 -48.13
CA ILE A 750 -37.86 20.16 -47.44
C ILE A 750 -39.37 19.99 -47.57
N LYS A 751 -39.82 18.95 -48.28
CA LYS A 751 -41.24 18.61 -48.43
C LYS A 751 -41.72 17.68 -47.31
N ALA A 752 -42.88 17.94 -46.71
CA ALA A 752 -43.55 17.03 -45.77
C ALA A 752 -45.08 17.09 -45.86
N THR A 753 -45.77 16.01 -45.44
CA THR A 753 -47.24 15.99 -45.30
C THR A 753 -47.72 16.90 -44.18
N ASN A 754 -47.01 16.97 -43.06
CA ASN A 754 -47.27 17.93 -41.98
C ASN A 754 -45.95 18.57 -41.56
N ILE A 755 -45.96 19.89 -41.37
CA ILE A 755 -44.82 20.64 -40.83
C ILE A 755 -45.29 21.34 -39.55
N TYR A 756 -44.58 21.10 -38.46
CA TYR A 756 -44.82 21.68 -37.15
C TYR A 756 -43.67 22.65 -36.83
N VAL A 757 -43.98 23.94 -36.76
CA VAL A 757 -43.07 25.01 -36.30
C VAL A 757 -43.78 25.73 -35.17
N ALA A 758 -43.09 26.07 -34.07
CA ALA A 758 -43.67 26.55 -32.81
C ALA A 758 -45.09 27.16 -32.83
N ASP A 759 -45.36 28.15 -33.70
CA ASP A 759 -46.63 28.88 -33.73
C ASP A 759 -47.64 28.42 -34.82
N TYR A 760 -47.28 27.48 -35.70
CA TYR A 760 -48.15 27.05 -36.81
C TYR A 760 -47.90 25.62 -37.33
N ILE A 761 -48.94 25.03 -37.92
CA ILE A 761 -48.90 23.71 -38.60
C ILE A 761 -49.24 23.90 -40.07
N LEU A 762 -48.46 23.30 -40.97
CA LEU A 762 -48.72 23.29 -42.41
C LEU A 762 -49.04 21.86 -42.86
N HIS A 763 -50.16 21.69 -43.56
CA HIS A 763 -50.52 20.43 -44.20
C HIS A 763 -50.13 20.46 -45.69
N SER A 764 -49.48 19.41 -46.18
CA SER A 764 -48.91 19.23 -47.52
C SER A 764 -48.15 20.46 -48.02
N GLY A 765 -46.94 20.68 -47.50
CA GLY A 765 -46.16 21.88 -47.80
C GLY A 765 -44.67 21.66 -47.89
N TYR A 766 -43.97 22.74 -48.22
CA TYR A 766 -42.52 22.80 -48.28
C TYR A 766 -41.98 23.85 -47.32
N LEU A 767 -40.86 23.54 -46.69
CA LEU A 767 -40.06 24.48 -45.92
C LEU A 767 -38.84 24.90 -46.76
N THR A 768 -38.69 26.19 -47.04
CA THR A 768 -37.56 26.73 -47.82
C THR A 768 -36.70 27.67 -46.96
N GLY A 769 -35.37 27.59 -47.13
CA GLY A 769 -34.44 28.62 -46.66
C GLY A 769 -34.36 29.79 -47.64
N ASP A 770 -34.04 30.99 -47.15
CA ASP A 770 -33.83 32.16 -48.02
C ASP A 770 -32.44 32.05 -48.73
N GLN A 771 -32.35 32.50 -49.98
CA GLN A 771 -31.07 32.51 -50.74
C GLN A 771 -30.11 33.63 -50.28
N LYS A 772 -30.55 34.53 -49.39
CA LYS A 772 -29.78 35.70 -49.02
C LYS A 772 -28.69 35.38 -48.01
N THR A 773 -27.51 35.92 -48.27
CA THR A 773 -26.32 35.95 -47.39
C THR A 773 -26.51 36.79 -46.10
N THR A 774 -27.74 37.13 -45.71
CA THR A 774 -28.04 38.03 -44.57
C THR A 774 -28.92 37.33 -43.54
N TYR A 775 -28.48 37.39 -42.28
CA TYR A 775 -28.91 36.58 -41.13
C TYR A 775 -30.25 37.03 -40.49
N GLU A 776 -31.18 37.49 -41.32
CA GLU A 776 -32.53 37.90 -40.89
C GLU A 776 -33.53 36.76 -41.16
N SER A 777 -34.32 36.43 -40.15
CA SER A 777 -34.80 35.08 -39.81
C SER A 777 -36.07 34.59 -40.52
N GLY A 778 -36.16 33.27 -40.74
CA GLY A 778 -37.45 32.54 -40.81
C GLY A 778 -37.38 31.26 -41.63
N CYS A 779 -37.94 30.16 -41.12
CA CYS A 779 -38.38 29.07 -41.99
C CYS A 779 -39.67 29.51 -42.68
N TYR A 780 -39.68 29.54 -44.02
CA TYR A 780 -40.88 29.91 -44.78
C TYR A 780 -41.59 28.66 -45.26
N GLY A 781 -42.83 28.49 -44.81
CA GLY A 781 -43.68 27.42 -45.22
C GLY A 781 -44.59 27.81 -46.38
N VAL A 782 -44.60 27.00 -47.44
CA VAL A 782 -45.51 27.15 -48.58
C VAL A 782 -46.35 25.88 -48.68
N ALA A 783 -47.66 25.99 -48.47
CA ALA A 783 -48.59 24.88 -48.66
C ALA A 783 -48.86 24.67 -50.16
N GLU A 784 -48.90 23.42 -50.63
CA GLU A 784 -49.16 23.07 -52.03
C GLU A 784 -50.59 23.41 -52.46
N ASP A 785 -51.54 23.30 -51.54
CA ASP A 785 -52.97 23.49 -51.81
C ASP A 785 -53.50 24.87 -51.32
N ALA A 786 -52.62 25.85 -51.11
CA ALA A 786 -53.03 27.18 -50.67
C ALA A 786 -53.77 27.95 -51.78
N VAL A 787 -55.11 27.91 -51.74
CA VAL A 787 -55.92 28.96 -52.36
C VAL A 787 -55.52 30.29 -51.70
N THR A 788 -55.01 31.23 -52.50
CA THR A 788 -54.48 32.50 -52.02
C THR A 788 -55.60 33.32 -51.38
N TYR A 789 -55.64 33.41 -50.05
CA TYR A 789 -56.48 34.37 -49.34
C TYR A 789 -55.67 35.63 -49.03
N ALA A 790 -56.15 36.77 -49.52
CA ALA A 790 -55.56 38.09 -49.27
C ALA A 790 -55.65 38.44 -47.78
N ASN A 791 -54.58 38.15 -47.02
CA ASN A 791 -54.04 38.90 -45.87
C ASN A 791 -53.11 38.05 -44.99
N GLY A 792 -52.21 37.26 -45.60
CA GLY A 792 -50.92 36.89 -45.00
C GLY A 792 -50.90 36.16 -43.65
N GLN A 793 -52.02 35.64 -43.16
CA GLN A 793 -52.09 34.77 -41.99
C GLN A 793 -52.58 33.38 -42.43
N ILE A 794 -51.69 32.39 -42.39
CA ILE A 794 -52.09 30.98 -42.44
C ILE A 794 -52.70 30.65 -41.07
N ARG A 795 -54.04 30.67 -40.99
CA ARG A 795 -54.78 30.09 -39.86
C ARG A 795 -55.17 28.66 -40.21
N THR A 796 -55.10 27.81 -39.18
CA THR A 796 -55.58 26.44 -39.10
C THR A 796 -56.74 26.14 -40.05
N VAL A 797 -56.57 25.14 -40.91
CA VAL A 797 -57.71 24.52 -41.61
C VAL A 797 -58.24 23.43 -40.69
N GLY A 798 -59.34 23.73 -40.00
CA GLY A 798 -60.09 22.75 -39.23
C GLY A 798 -60.89 21.82 -40.14
N ASN A 799 -60.67 20.51 -40.01
CA ASN A 799 -61.66 19.47 -39.69
C ASN A 799 -61.07 18.08 -39.97
N ASN A 800 -60.13 17.66 -39.12
CA ASN A 800 -60.00 16.33 -38.52
C ASN A 800 -58.70 16.28 -37.71
#